data_AF-A0A9P8N964-F1
#
_entry.id   AF-A0A9P8N964-F1
#
_cell.length_a   1.000
_cell.length_b   1.000
_cell.length_c   1.000
_cell.angle_alpha   90.00
_cell.angle_beta   90.00
_cell.angle_gamma   90.00
#
_symmetry.space_group_name_H-M   'P 1'
#
loop_
_entity.id
_entity.type
_entity.pdbx_description
1 polymer ?
#
loop_
_entity_poly.entity_id
_entity_poly.type
_entity_poly.pdbx_seq_one_letter_code
_entity_poly.pdbx_strand_id
1 'polypeptide(L)'
;MKWDISSPRFYKASANATVRQISFLSTDPPLPQYKDYNAVAIDNLRTEEEECKQLLRIAEASTVEDTSGTPRWDRAMINTGGAGQILATDQRKCESVIVDTPELADKLLARLMPFMKKEGVDHIHNQPLVPGLGGRGKACRLSRLNEKLRFLGYVGGEYFRPHWDSNYITPDEEEEESFYTLHLYLNGDGEQGPQELMQVSKKAEIGPEANVNMNPEANRKTDEKPETKQKATARPSPPQSLTIEGQTYRTDQWTNTPDTILSHVGRRLYLDENHPLAITRKLIESQFPGPVYGNYSEKNPVVSVAQNFDVLGFAPDHPGRSRTDTYYINDKTVLRTHTSAHQQAYFQQINRNEATRPEEVGYTVVADVYRRDAIDRSHYPVFHQMEGAMLWKRPSTDPLKHAAHTAAAIMEDVNRIPAHGVPVEDPNPTIHVERNPLQAEHHAAEEVEAVAAHLKRSLERMVVKIFSEAREATAAADPTAQAEPLKVRWVEAYFPFTSPSWELEVFWQGDWLEILGCGVIKQDLLINSDVPDRIGWAFGLGLERIAMLLFNIPDIRLFWSRDERFLSQFKAGQITRFEPFSKHPACYKDVAFWLPSAAVSGGSAAGGAVPIHENDIMEIVRGVAGDLVEDVRLIDEFTHPKTGRKSMCYRINYRSLERTLTNEETNGLHEKLREKLVSQLGVELR
;
A
#
# COMPACT_ATOMS: atom_id res chain seq x y z
N MET A 1 24.37 38.50 -4.55
CA MET A 1 25.76 38.36 -5.06
C MET A 1 25.66 37.72 -6.45
N LYS A 2 25.97 38.45 -7.53
CA LYS A 2 25.99 37.85 -8.88
C LYS A 2 27.17 36.87 -8.95
N TRP A 3 26.88 35.69 -9.45
CA TRP A 3 27.78 34.54 -9.47
C TRP A 3 28.81 34.65 -10.57
N ASP A 4 30.00 34.10 -10.32
CA ASP A 4 30.97 33.85 -11.37
C ASP A 4 31.27 32.35 -11.47
N ILE A 5 30.39 31.64 -12.19
CA ILE A 5 30.61 30.23 -12.53
C ILE A 5 31.89 30.07 -13.38
N SER A 6 32.52 31.16 -13.87
CA SER A 6 33.81 31.10 -14.57
C SER A 6 35.02 30.92 -13.64
N SER A 7 34.82 30.90 -12.31
CA SER A 7 35.91 30.67 -11.35
C SER A 7 36.65 29.35 -11.61
N PRO A 8 37.99 29.37 -11.82
CA PRO A 8 38.79 28.18 -12.06
C PRO A 8 38.77 27.16 -10.91
N ARG A 9 38.36 27.58 -9.71
CA ARG A 9 38.24 26.70 -8.54
C ARG A 9 37.20 25.59 -8.76
N PHE A 10 36.17 25.82 -9.58
CA PHE A 10 35.14 24.81 -9.85
C PHE A 10 35.67 23.58 -10.64
N TYR A 11 36.77 23.74 -11.39
CA TYR A 11 37.35 22.68 -12.22
C TYR A 11 38.28 21.73 -11.47
N LYS A 12 38.76 22.11 -10.28
CA LYS A 12 39.76 21.31 -9.55
C LYS A 12 39.13 20.74 -8.29
N ALA A 13 39.37 19.45 -8.07
CA ALA A 13 39.01 18.81 -6.82
C ALA A 13 39.84 19.38 -5.67
N SER A 14 39.34 19.21 -4.45
CA SER A 14 40.08 19.63 -3.26
C SER A 14 41.46 18.98 -3.20
N ALA A 15 42.44 19.69 -2.65
CA ALA A 15 43.79 19.15 -2.46
C ALA A 15 43.82 17.94 -1.50
N ASN A 16 42.80 17.78 -0.65
CA ASN A 16 42.62 16.63 0.24
C ASN A 16 41.63 15.58 -0.30
N ALA A 17 41.21 15.69 -1.56
CA ALA A 17 40.32 14.71 -2.18
C ALA A 17 41.02 13.35 -2.30
N THR A 18 40.41 12.32 -1.73
CA THR A 18 40.97 10.96 -1.72
C THR A 18 40.00 9.98 -2.34
N VAL A 19 40.53 9.07 -3.14
CA VAL A 19 39.78 7.96 -3.71
C VAL A 19 39.95 6.72 -2.85
N ARG A 20 38.85 6.04 -2.57
CA ARG A 20 38.81 4.81 -1.77
C ARG A 20 38.00 3.76 -2.50
N GLN A 21 38.65 2.62 -2.79
CA GLN A 21 37.96 1.45 -3.30
C GLN A 21 37.07 0.88 -2.18
N ILE A 22 35.81 0.59 -2.50
CA ILE A 22 34.90 -0.10 -1.59
C ILE A 22 35.08 -1.60 -1.81
N SER A 23 35.61 -2.28 -0.79
CA SER A 23 35.59 -3.75 -0.73
C SER A 23 34.26 -4.18 -0.12
N PHE A 24 33.39 -4.75 -0.94
CA PHE A 24 32.09 -5.27 -0.50
C PHE A 24 32.22 -6.43 0.50
N LEU A 25 33.37 -7.09 0.56
CA LEU A 25 33.64 -8.11 1.58
C LEU A 25 33.93 -7.52 2.97
N SER A 26 34.23 -6.23 3.04
CA SER A 26 34.60 -5.52 4.28
C SER A 26 33.67 -4.34 4.59
N THR A 27 32.51 -4.24 3.94
CA THR A 27 31.43 -3.34 4.35
C THR A 27 30.76 -3.85 5.63
N ASP A 28 30.00 -3.00 6.31
CA ASP A 28 29.18 -3.40 7.45
C ASP A 28 27.70 -3.05 7.18
N PRO A 29 26.83 -4.06 6.96
CA PRO A 29 27.14 -5.49 6.88
C PRO A 29 27.96 -5.85 5.63
N PRO A 30 28.70 -6.97 5.61
CA PRO A 30 29.39 -7.46 4.41
C PRO A 30 28.40 -7.77 3.30
N LEU A 31 28.72 -7.37 2.06
CA LEU A 31 27.90 -7.57 0.86
C LEU A 31 28.59 -8.50 -0.16
N PRO A 32 28.84 -9.78 0.17
CA PRO A 32 29.64 -10.69 -0.66
C PRO A 32 29.05 -10.95 -2.06
N GLN A 33 27.75 -10.74 -2.27
CA GLN A 33 27.10 -10.81 -3.57
C GLN A 33 27.63 -9.79 -4.59
N TYR A 34 28.27 -8.72 -4.12
CA TYR A 34 28.87 -7.69 -4.97
C TYR A 34 30.41 -7.76 -5.00
N LYS A 35 31.03 -8.84 -4.49
CA LYS A 35 32.51 -8.95 -4.37
C LYS A 35 33.28 -8.73 -5.69
N ASP A 36 32.65 -9.02 -6.82
CA ASP A 36 33.23 -8.89 -8.16
C ASP A 36 32.82 -7.58 -8.85
N TYR A 37 32.08 -6.68 -8.18
CA TYR A 37 31.68 -5.38 -8.70
C TYR A 37 32.68 -4.30 -8.29
N ASN A 38 32.79 -3.25 -9.11
CA ASN A 38 33.65 -2.10 -8.81
C ASN A 38 32.81 -0.95 -8.22
N ALA A 39 33.15 -0.51 -7.01
CA ALA A 39 32.62 0.69 -6.40
C ALA A 39 33.73 1.51 -5.75
N VAL A 40 33.64 2.83 -5.93
CA VAL A 40 34.65 3.80 -5.50
C VAL A 40 33.95 4.94 -4.79
N ALA A 41 34.46 5.32 -3.63
CA ALA A 41 34.11 6.57 -2.96
C ALA A 41 35.21 7.61 -3.20
N ILE A 42 34.83 8.83 -3.59
CA ILE A 42 35.75 9.98 -3.63
C ILE A 42 35.39 10.89 -2.47
N ASP A 43 36.16 10.78 -1.40
CA ASP A 43 36.00 11.56 -0.18
C ASP A 43 36.62 12.96 -0.39
N ASN A 44 36.00 14.00 0.17
CA ASN A 44 36.45 15.40 0.06
C ASN A 44 36.60 15.93 -1.38
N LEU A 45 35.71 15.53 -2.30
CA LEU A 45 35.68 16.06 -3.67
C LEU A 45 35.56 17.61 -3.72
N ARG A 46 35.04 18.22 -2.65
CA ARG A 46 34.77 19.66 -2.49
C ARG A 46 35.47 20.23 -1.27
N THR A 47 35.81 21.51 -1.34
CA THR A 47 36.72 22.18 -0.39
C THR A 47 36.02 22.83 0.80
N GLU A 48 34.74 23.23 0.68
CA GLU A 48 34.05 24.02 1.72
C GLU A 48 32.55 23.70 1.78
N GLU A 49 31.95 23.72 2.98
CA GLU A 49 30.50 23.58 3.22
C GLU A 49 29.69 24.57 2.37
N GLU A 50 30.26 25.75 2.09
CA GLU A 50 29.67 26.76 1.23
C GLU A 50 29.49 26.28 -0.22
N GLU A 51 30.38 25.46 -0.80
CA GLU A 51 30.22 24.95 -2.18
C GLU A 51 29.02 23.99 -2.33
N CYS A 52 28.72 23.21 -1.28
CA CYS A 52 27.57 22.31 -1.24
C CYS A 52 26.27 23.07 -1.04
N LYS A 53 26.20 23.97 -0.05
CA LYS A 53 25.07 24.90 0.15
C LYS A 53 24.77 25.70 -1.10
N GLN A 54 25.82 26.09 -1.81
CA GLN A 54 25.74 26.86 -3.03
C GLN A 54 25.06 26.06 -4.16
N LEU A 55 25.35 24.77 -4.34
CA LEU A 55 24.60 23.94 -5.29
C LEU A 55 23.11 23.81 -4.94
N LEU A 56 22.80 23.62 -3.65
CA LEU A 56 21.43 23.55 -3.19
C LEU A 56 20.68 24.84 -3.52
N ARG A 57 21.30 26.01 -3.30
CA ARG A 57 20.75 27.32 -3.69
C ARG A 57 20.50 27.44 -5.21
N ILE A 58 21.32 26.83 -6.07
CA ILE A 58 21.07 26.83 -7.53
C ILE A 58 19.81 26.02 -7.84
N ALA A 59 19.71 24.83 -7.26
CA ALA A 59 18.54 23.97 -7.45
C ALA A 59 17.26 24.68 -6.96
N GLU A 60 17.29 25.20 -5.74
CA GLU A 60 16.18 25.94 -5.14
C GLU A 60 15.80 27.19 -5.96
N ALA A 61 16.78 27.97 -6.42
CA ALA A 61 16.51 29.17 -7.23
C ALA A 61 15.92 28.84 -8.61
N SER A 62 16.15 27.63 -9.13
CA SER A 62 15.59 27.21 -10.43
C SER A 62 14.08 26.96 -10.40
N THR A 63 13.47 26.87 -9.21
CA THR A 63 12.05 26.54 -9.03
C THR A 63 11.22 27.67 -8.40
N VAL A 64 11.79 28.87 -8.23
CA VAL A 64 11.08 30.07 -7.72
C VAL A 64 10.39 30.80 -8.88
N GLU A 65 9.07 30.68 -8.97
CA GLU A 65 8.26 31.29 -10.03
C GLU A 65 7.60 32.63 -9.64
N ASP A 66 7.57 33.03 -8.35
CA ASP A 66 6.93 34.28 -7.89
C ASP A 66 7.63 35.02 -6.73
N THR A 67 7.07 36.17 -6.33
CA THR A 67 7.57 37.07 -5.27
C THR A 67 7.48 36.52 -3.84
N SER A 68 6.97 35.30 -3.62
CA SER A 68 6.83 34.68 -2.29
C SER A 68 8.13 34.07 -1.75
N GLY A 69 9.13 33.84 -2.61
CA GLY A 69 10.50 33.49 -2.22
C GLY A 69 10.75 32.07 -1.70
N THR A 70 9.77 31.15 -1.79
CA THR A 70 9.93 29.76 -1.33
C THR A 70 10.20 28.80 -2.51
N PRO A 71 11.28 27.99 -2.48
CA PRO A 71 11.57 27.00 -3.53
C PRO A 71 10.56 25.84 -3.57
N ARG A 72 10.16 25.41 -4.78
CA ARG A 72 9.32 24.20 -4.97
C ARG A 72 10.22 22.96 -5.18
N TRP A 73 9.96 21.89 -4.43
CA TRP A 73 10.53 20.56 -4.64
C TRP A 73 9.41 19.58 -4.99
N ASP A 74 9.56 18.83 -6.08
CA ASP A 74 8.54 17.90 -6.58
C ASP A 74 8.84 16.47 -6.10
N ARG A 75 7.84 15.57 -6.10
CA ARG A 75 8.09 14.17 -5.73
C ARG A 75 9.01 13.46 -6.73
N ALA A 76 9.99 12.72 -6.22
CA ALA A 76 10.97 12.04 -7.05
C ALA A 76 10.35 10.86 -7.82
N MET A 77 10.21 11.04 -9.13
CA MET A 77 9.73 10.00 -10.04
C MET A 77 10.83 8.99 -10.41
N ILE A 78 10.44 7.76 -10.73
CA ILE A 78 11.31 6.71 -11.30
C ILE A 78 11.10 6.65 -12.82
N ASN A 79 12.21 6.63 -13.57
CA ASN A 79 12.18 6.47 -15.01
C ASN A 79 11.94 5.00 -15.37
N THR A 80 10.83 4.69 -16.04
CA THR A 80 10.47 3.32 -16.46
C THR A 80 10.87 2.99 -17.89
N GLY A 81 11.59 3.89 -18.56
CA GLY A 81 11.96 3.78 -19.97
C GLY A 81 10.89 4.34 -20.92
N GLY A 82 11.26 4.59 -22.19
CA GLY A 82 10.30 5.04 -23.22
C GLY A 82 9.66 6.42 -22.96
N ALA A 83 10.39 7.33 -22.32
CA ALA A 83 9.90 8.63 -21.82
C ALA A 83 8.87 8.59 -20.67
N GLY A 84 8.59 7.41 -20.11
CA GLY A 84 7.69 7.23 -18.96
C GLY A 84 8.35 7.54 -17.62
N GLN A 85 7.61 8.22 -16.74
CA GLN A 85 7.96 8.45 -15.34
C GLN A 85 6.79 8.05 -14.45
N ILE A 86 7.06 7.30 -13.38
CA ILE A 86 6.03 6.90 -12.40
C ILE A 86 6.41 7.35 -11.00
N LEU A 87 5.39 7.64 -10.18
CA LEU A 87 5.54 7.88 -8.76
C LEU A 87 5.50 6.52 -8.05
N ALA A 88 6.67 5.99 -7.68
CA ALA A 88 6.82 4.70 -7.01
C ALA A 88 7.32 4.90 -5.58
N THR A 89 6.42 5.32 -4.69
CA THR A 89 6.72 5.69 -3.30
C THR A 89 7.17 4.52 -2.42
N ASP A 90 7.00 3.29 -2.89
CA ASP A 90 7.48 2.04 -2.27
C ASP A 90 8.98 1.76 -2.56
N GLN A 91 9.52 2.34 -3.63
CA GLN A 91 10.91 2.19 -4.05
C GLN A 91 11.75 3.44 -3.78
N ARG A 92 11.19 4.62 -4.09
CA ARG A 92 11.84 5.91 -3.94
C ARG A 92 10.83 6.88 -3.33
N LYS A 93 11.02 7.17 -2.05
CA LYS A 93 10.23 8.16 -1.33
C LYS A 93 11.18 9.29 -0.97
N CYS A 94 11.24 10.32 -1.82
CA CYS A 94 12.01 11.55 -1.57
C CYS A 94 11.49 12.69 -2.45
N GLU A 95 11.93 13.89 -2.16
CA GLU A 95 11.70 15.08 -3.00
C GLU A 95 12.84 15.24 -4.01
N SER A 96 12.57 15.93 -5.12
CA SER A 96 13.55 16.18 -6.15
C SER A 96 13.38 17.52 -6.85
N VAL A 97 14.50 18.07 -7.30
CA VAL A 97 14.57 19.19 -8.23
C VAL A 97 15.45 18.78 -9.40
N ILE A 98 15.01 19.03 -10.63
CA ILE A 98 15.79 18.78 -11.84
C ILE A 98 16.24 20.12 -12.40
N VAL A 99 17.55 20.31 -12.53
CA VAL A 99 18.14 21.52 -13.10
C VAL A 99 18.81 21.16 -14.42
N ASP A 100 18.39 21.80 -15.51
CA ASP A 100 19.06 21.70 -16.81
C ASP A 100 20.23 22.69 -16.84
N THR A 101 21.45 22.18 -16.68
CA THR A 101 22.64 23.03 -16.56
C THR A 101 23.90 22.34 -17.14
N PRO A 102 24.06 22.36 -18.48
CA PRO A 102 25.22 21.77 -19.15
C PRO A 102 26.56 22.29 -18.61
N GLU A 103 26.68 23.58 -18.31
CA GLU A 103 27.94 24.17 -17.83
C GLU A 103 28.34 23.66 -16.44
N LEU A 104 27.38 23.34 -15.58
CA LEU A 104 27.65 22.75 -14.28
C LEU A 104 27.99 21.26 -14.42
N ALA A 105 27.28 20.53 -15.27
CA ALA A 105 27.59 19.13 -15.58
C ALA A 105 29.03 18.98 -16.11
N ASP A 106 29.44 19.83 -17.05
CA ASP A 106 30.81 19.85 -17.60
C ASP A 106 31.87 20.13 -16.53
N LYS A 107 31.60 21.05 -15.60
CA LYS A 107 32.53 21.38 -14.51
C LYS A 107 32.65 20.24 -13.50
N LEU A 108 31.53 19.59 -13.17
CA LEU A 108 31.53 18.41 -12.31
C LEU A 108 32.33 17.28 -12.95
N LEU A 109 32.11 17.02 -14.24
CA LEU A 109 32.87 16.03 -14.98
C LEU A 109 34.36 16.36 -14.97
N ALA A 110 34.75 17.58 -15.37
CA ALA A 110 36.15 18.01 -15.39
C ALA A 110 36.85 17.82 -14.03
N ARG A 111 36.12 18.07 -12.93
CA ARG A 111 36.59 17.86 -11.56
C ARG A 111 36.77 16.38 -11.21
N LEU A 112 35.90 15.50 -11.70
CA LEU A 112 35.91 14.05 -11.47
C LEU A 112 36.90 13.31 -12.39
N MET A 113 37.18 13.84 -13.57
CA MET A 113 37.98 13.19 -14.61
C MET A 113 39.36 12.68 -14.14
N PRO A 114 40.13 13.37 -13.27
CA PRO A 114 41.38 12.84 -12.75
C PRO A 114 41.21 11.52 -11.98
N PHE A 115 40.12 11.38 -11.22
CA PHE A 115 39.79 10.15 -10.48
C PHE A 115 39.25 9.08 -11.41
N MET A 116 38.38 9.46 -12.35
CA MET A 116 37.84 8.53 -13.35
C MET A 116 38.94 7.89 -14.20
N LYS A 117 39.94 8.69 -14.61
CA LYS A 117 41.16 8.20 -15.29
C LYS A 117 41.99 7.28 -14.42
N LYS A 118 42.16 7.62 -13.14
CA LYS A 118 42.93 6.81 -12.20
C LYS A 118 42.30 5.43 -11.99
N GLU A 119 40.97 5.37 -11.93
CA GLU A 119 40.21 4.12 -11.73
C GLU A 119 39.88 3.40 -13.06
N GLY A 120 40.32 3.94 -14.20
CA GLY A 120 40.11 3.34 -15.52
C GLY A 120 38.65 3.28 -15.98
N VAL A 121 37.79 4.17 -15.47
CA VAL A 121 36.37 4.25 -15.84
C VAL A 121 36.09 5.25 -16.96
N ASP A 122 37.09 6.04 -17.38
CA ASP A 122 36.99 6.96 -18.51
C ASP A 122 37.10 6.25 -19.88
N HIS A 123 37.72 5.06 -19.91
CA HIS A 123 37.81 4.18 -21.07
C HIS A 123 37.54 2.74 -20.66
N ILE A 124 36.40 2.20 -21.05
CA ILE A 124 36.03 0.81 -20.79
C ILE A 124 36.28 0.00 -22.05
N HIS A 125 37.16 -1.00 -21.95
CA HIS A 125 37.41 -1.94 -23.04
C HIS A 125 37.28 -3.38 -22.53
N ASN A 126 36.35 -4.13 -23.13
CA ASN A 126 36.19 -5.58 -22.92
C ASN A 126 36.05 -5.99 -21.43
N GLN A 127 35.31 -5.21 -20.65
CA GLN A 127 35.07 -5.50 -19.23
C GLN A 127 33.90 -6.51 -19.09
N PRO A 128 34.14 -7.73 -18.56
CA PRO A 128 33.15 -8.81 -18.53
C PRO A 128 32.01 -8.59 -17.52
N LEU A 129 32.14 -7.60 -16.64
CA LEU A 129 31.23 -7.32 -15.52
C LEU A 129 30.27 -6.15 -15.78
N VAL A 130 30.19 -5.65 -17.03
CA VAL A 130 29.23 -4.61 -17.45
C VAL A 130 28.04 -5.29 -18.18
N PRO A 131 26.88 -5.47 -17.52
CA PRO A 131 25.69 -6.03 -18.17
C PRO A 131 24.96 -4.99 -19.04
N GLY A 132 24.51 -5.37 -20.24
CA GLY A 132 23.69 -4.51 -21.13
C GLY A 132 24.01 -4.63 -22.63
N LEU A 133 23.27 -3.88 -23.47
CA LEU A 133 23.38 -3.82 -24.96
C LEU A 133 24.74 -3.31 -25.50
N GLY A 134 25.69 -2.98 -24.62
CA GLY A 134 27.05 -2.53 -24.95
C GLY A 134 27.96 -3.57 -25.60
N GLY A 135 27.63 -4.87 -25.55
CA GLY A 135 28.30 -5.92 -26.34
C GLY A 135 29.74 -6.26 -25.93
N ARG A 136 30.08 -7.55 -25.94
CA ARG A 136 31.49 -8.00 -25.90
C ARG A 136 32.23 -7.42 -27.10
N GLY A 137 33.40 -6.84 -26.88
CA GLY A 137 34.27 -6.31 -27.93
C GLY A 137 34.03 -4.85 -28.36
N LYS A 138 33.19 -4.07 -27.64
CA LYS A 138 33.10 -2.61 -27.84
C LYS A 138 34.00 -1.86 -26.85
N ALA A 139 34.53 -0.73 -27.31
CA ALA A 139 35.25 0.24 -26.49
C ALA A 139 34.31 1.43 -26.24
N CYS A 140 34.00 1.72 -24.98
CA CYS A 140 33.22 2.90 -24.62
C CYS A 140 34.16 3.93 -24.00
N ARG A 141 34.02 5.19 -24.41
CA ARG A 141 34.72 6.32 -23.83
C ARG A 141 33.71 7.21 -23.14
N LEU A 142 34.00 7.60 -21.91
CA LEU A 142 33.18 8.56 -21.19
C LEU A 142 33.23 9.90 -21.94
N SER A 143 32.06 10.39 -22.37
CA SER A 143 31.93 11.62 -23.15
C SER A 143 31.51 12.82 -22.30
N ARG A 144 30.30 12.79 -21.73
CA ARG A 144 29.72 13.86 -20.88
C ARG A 144 28.90 13.32 -19.70
N LEU A 145 28.58 14.19 -18.74
CA LEU A 145 27.51 13.94 -17.77
C LEU A 145 26.17 14.38 -18.35
N ASN A 146 25.08 13.76 -17.89
CA ASN A 146 23.73 14.21 -18.24
C ASN A 146 23.52 15.66 -17.76
N GLU A 147 23.10 16.53 -18.67
CA GLU A 147 22.85 17.95 -18.44
C GLU A 147 21.70 18.22 -17.47
N LYS A 148 20.78 17.26 -17.31
CA LYS A 148 19.65 17.30 -16.37
C LYS A 148 20.06 16.73 -15.01
N LEU A 149 20.70 17.58 -14.20
CA LEU A 149 21.14 17.21 -12.86
C LEU A 149 19.95 17.07 -11.92
N ARG A 150 19.84 15.91 -11.26
CA ARG A 150 18.79 15.62 -10.28
C ARG A 150 19.31 15.84 -8.86
N PHE A 151 18.72 16.78 -8.15
CA PHE A 151 18.90 17.00 -6.72
C PHE A 151 17.82 16.21 -5.97
N LEU A 152 18.21 15.43 -4.97
CA LEU A 152 17.30 14.63 -4.15
C LEU A 152 17.32 15.15 -2.71
N GLY A 153 16.15 15.45 -2.17
CA GLY A 153 15.94 15.88 -0.79
C GLY A 153 15.26 14.77 -0.01
N TYR A 154 15.83 14.40 1.15
CA TYR A 154 15.29 13.37 2.03
C TYR A 154 14.94 14.00 3.38
N VAL A 155 13.71 13.82 3.85
CA VAL A 155 13.24 14.18 5.20
C VAL A 155 12.82 12.93 6.00
N GLY A 156 12.75 12.98 7.32
CA GLY A 156 12.57 11.78 8.17
C GLY A 156 11.47 10.81 7.70
N GLY A 157 11.81 9.53 7.53
CA GLY A 157 10.92 8.48 7.01
C GLY A 157 10.91 8.32 5.48
N GLU A 158 11.74 9.10 4.78
CA GLU A 158 12.02 8.98 3.35
C GLU A 158 13.20 8.04 3.07
N TYR A 159 13.19 7.35 1.93
CA TYR A 159 14.13 6.27 1.67
C TYR A 159 14.36 6.06 0.17
N PHE A 160 15.53 5.48 -0.13
CA PHE A 160 15.93 5.04 -1.46
C PHE A 160 16.22 3.53 -1.40
N ARG A 161 15.33 2.70 -1.94
CA ARG A 161 15.54 1.24 -2.00
C ARG A 161 16.36 0.87 -3.22
N PRO A 162 17.03 -0.30 -3.24
CA PRO A 162 17.70 -0.78 -4.44
C PRO A 162 16.72 -0.93 -5.60
N HIS A 163 16.95 -0.20 -6.69
CA HIS A 163 16.25 -0.32 -7.97
C HIS A 163 17.22 0.04 -9.10
N TRP A 164 16.85 -0.30 -10.33
CA TRP A 164 17.59 0.11 -11.52
C TRP A 164 16.78 1.16 -12.28
N ASP A 165 17.37 2.34 -12.43
CA ASP A 165 16.85 3.35 -13.33
C ASP A 165 17.15 2.95 -14.79
N SER A 166 16.24 3.24 -15.70
CA SER A 166 16.45 3.02 -17.13
C SER A 166 17.56 3.92 -17.69
N ASN A 167 18.18 3.51 -18.81
CA ASN A 167 19.24 4.30 -19.45
C ASN A 167 18.67 5.54 -20.16
N TYR A 168 19.38 6.66 -20.08
CA TYR A 168 19.14 7.86 -20.87
C TYR A 168 19.96 7.79 -22.15
N ILE A 169 19.32 8.09 -23.30
CA ILE A 169 19.97 8.24 -24.59
C ILE A 169 19.79 9.69 -25.03
N THR A 170 20.87 10.34 -25.45
CA THR A 170 20.81 11.76 -25.81
C THR A 170 19.97 11.97 -27.09
N PRO A 171 19.18 13.05 -27.19
CA PRO A 171 18.33 13.31 -28.36
C PRO A 171 19.11 13.74 -29.62
N ASP A 172 20.38 14.14 -29.48
CA ASP A 172 21.23 14.76 -30.49
C ASP A 172 22.16 13.74 -31.19
N GLU A 173 21.68 13.14 -32.29
CA GLU A 173 22.41 12.46 -33.40
C GLU A 173 23.64 11.52 -33.15
N GLU A 174 24.14 11.30 -31.92
CA GLU A 174 25.37 10.54 -31.63
C GLU A 174 25.19 9.25 -30.79
N GLU A 175 23.94 8.81 -30.53
CA GLU A 175 23.63 7.55 -29.80
C GLU A 175 24.39 7.37 -28.45
N GLU A 176 24.63 8.45 -27.71
CA GLU A 176 25.27 8.35 -26.39
C GLU A 176 24.30 7.79 -25.34
N GLU A 177 24.73 6.79 -24.57
CA GLU A 177 23.93 6.10 -23.57
C GLU A 177 24.53 6.27 -22.16
N SER A 178 23.69 6.52 -21.15
CA SER A 178 24.14 6.60 -19.76
C SER A 178 24.51 5.22 -19.21
N PHE A 179 25.77 5.05 -18.80
CA PHE A 179 26.29 3.78 -18.23
C PHE A 179 26.62 3.85 -16.73
N TYR A 180 26.87 5.05 -16.21
CA TYR A 180 27.25 5.26 -14.82
C TYR A 180 26.25 6.18 -14.13
N THR A 181 25.83 5.78 -12.93
CA THR A 181 25.12 6.66 -12.01
C THR A 181 26.13 7.27 -11.04
N LEU A 182 26.16 8.60 -10.97
CA LEU A 182 27.02 9.32 -10.04
C LEU A 182 26.18 9.91 -8.90
N HIS A 183 26.48 9.50 -7.66
CA HIS A 183 25.85 10.07 -6.47
C HIS A 183 26.82 11.05 -5.80
N LEU A 184 26.37 12.29 -5.65
CA LEU A 184 27.11 13.33 -4.95
C LEU A 184 26.35 13.72 -3.67
N TYR A 185 26.91 13.35 -2.51
CA TYR A 185 26.34 13.72 -1.21
C TYR A 185 26.72 15.16 -0.86
N LEU A 186 25.74 16.02 -0.64
CA LEU A 186 25.93 17.45 -0.40
C LEU A 186 25.92 17.83 1.08
N ASN A 187 25.22 17.07 1.93
CA ASN A 187 25.10 17.29 3.38
C ASN A 187 25.46 16.00 4.15
N GLY A 188 26.15 16.12 5.29
CA GLY A 188 26.78 15.00 6.00
C GLY A 188 26.14 14.54 7.32
N ASP A 189 25.12 15.21 7.83
CA ASP A 189 24.61 15.01 9.20
C ASP A 189 23.33 14.15 9.30
N GLY A 190 23.07 13.28 8.32
CA GLY A 190 21.97 12.32 8.43
C GLY A 190 22.36 11.18 9.37
N GLU A 191 21.70 11.04 10.53
CA GLU A 191 21.80 9.85 11.37
C GLU A 191 21.23 8.64 10.61
N GLN A 192 22.08 7.87 9.94
CA GLN A 192 21.75 6.52 9.49
C GLN A 192 22.26 5.55 10.56
N GLY A 193 21.39 5.18 11.50
CA GLY A 193 21.72 4.17 12.50
C GLY A 193 21.93 2.81 11.83
N PRO A 194 23.06 2.09 12.07
CA PRO A 194 23.26 0.73 11.56
C PRO A 194 22.12 -0.23 11.92
N GLN A 195 21.38 0.06 13.00
CA GLN A 195 20.22 -0.70 13.46
C GLN A 195 18.97 -0.51 12.58
N GLU A 196 18.75 0.66 11.98
CA GLU A 196 17.65 0.89 11.02
C GLU A 196 17.93 0.15 9.70
N LEU A 197 19.17 0.22 9.21
CA LEU A 197 19.61 -0.58 8.06
C LEU A 197 19.52 -2.08 8.34
N MET A 198 19.87 -2.55 9.55
CA MET A 198 19.74 -3.96 9.95
C MET A 198 18.30 -4.45 10.10
N GLN A 199 17.37 -3.62 10.58
CA GLN A 199 15.95 -4.02 10.67
C GLN A 199 15.29 -4.09 9.28
N VAL A 200 15.66 -3.20 8.37
CA VAL A 200 15.18 -3.22 6.98
C VAL A 200 15.85 -4.35 6.17
N SER A 201 17.14 -4.62 6.39
CA SER A 201 17.87 -5.72 5.72
C SER A 201 17.56 -7.11 6.28
N LYS A 202 17.13 -7.26 7.54
CA LYS A 202 16.58 -8.54 8.04
C LYS A 202 15.25 -8.94 7.40
N LYS A 203 14.49 -8.00 6.81
CA LYS A 203 13.37 -8.33 5.91
C LYS A 203 13.84 -8.82 4.53
N ALA A 204 15.12 -8.64 4.18
CA ALA A 204 15.72 -8.99 2.89
C ALA A 204 16.54 -10.31 2.91
N GLU A 205 16.96 -10.83 4.07
CA GLU A 205 17.74 -12.06 4.17
C GLU A 205 16.88 -13.34 4.27
N ILE A 206 16.16 -13.73 3.20
CA ILE A 206 16.00 -15.15 2.83
C ILE A 206 15.98 -15.24 1.29
N GLY A 207 17.11 -15.61 0.72
CA GLY A 207 17.24 -16.00 -0.69
C GLY A 207 18.68 -15.92 -1.19
N PRO A 208 19.43 -17.04 -1.23
CA PRO A 208 20.70 -17.09 -1.94
C PRO A 208 20.47 -17.23 -3.46
N GLU A 209 21.38 -16.64 -4.23
CA GLU A 209 21.60 -16.80 -5.68
C GLU A 209 20.53 -16.23 -6.63
N ALA A 210 20.51 -14.90 -6.76
CA ALA A 210 20.16 -14.24 -8.02
C ALA A 210 21.46 -13.85 -8.76
N ASN A 211 22.08 -14.83 -9.41
CA ASN A 211 23.03 -14.59 -10.49
C ASN A 211 22.34 -14.92 -11.81
N VAL A 212 22.00 -13.89 -12.57
CA VAL A 212 21.76 -13.95 -14.02
C VAL A 212 22.83 -13.01 -14.58
N ASN A 213 23.88 -13.40 -15.30
CA ASN A 213 23.96 -14.37 -16.37
C ASN A 213 25.44 -14.80 -16.54
N MET A 214 25.77 -16.10 -16.43
CA MET A 214 27.12 -16.60 -16.74
C MET A 214 27.14 -17.33 -18.09
N ASN A 215 27.58 -16.57 -19.09
CA ASN A 215 28.25 -16.93 -20.33
C ASN A 215 27.51 -17.73 -21.45
N PRO A 216 27.37 -17.14 -22.65
CA PRO A 216 27.06 -17.84 -23.90
C PRO A 216 28.32 -18.45 -24.52
N GLU A 217 28.24 -19.73 -24.92
CA GLU A 217 28.81 -20.25 -26.18
C GLU A 217 28.59 -21.77 -26.27
N ALA A 218 27.67 -22.20 -27.14
CA ALA A 218 27.91 -23.32 -28.05
C ALA A 218 26.72 -23.49 -29.03
N ASN A 219 27.08 -23.35 -30.31
CA ASN A 219 26.49 -23.99 -31.50
C ASN A 219 25.14 -23.53 -32.07
N ARG A 220 25.31 -22.76 -33.16
CA ARG A 220 24.53 -22.79 -34.42
C ARG A 220 24.14 -24.20 -34.89
N LYS A 221 23.05 -24.20 -35.67
CA LYS A 221 22.42 -25.25 -36.53
C LYS A 221 21.21 -25.88 -35.84
N THR A 222 20.00 -25.89 -36.39
CA THR A 222 19.52 -25.69 -37.77
C THR A 222 18.03 -25.35 -37.69
N ASP A 223 17.57 -24.51 -38.62
CA ASP A 223 16.15 -24.27 -38.87
C ASP A 223 15.40 -25.57 -39.16
N GLU A 224 14.34 -25.85 -38.40
CA GLU A 224 13.15 -26.56 -38.87
C GLU A 224 11.95 -26.08 -38.04
N LYS A 225 11.00 -25.40 -38.71
CA LYS A 225 9.69 -25.03 -38.15
C LYS A 225 8.88 -26.30 -37.88
N PRO A 226 8.11 -26.34 -36.79
CA PRO A 226 6.80 -26.96 -36.81
C PRO A 226 5.72 -25.91 -36.60
N GLU A 227 4.78 -25.87 -37.54
CA GLU A 227 3.50 -25.20 -37.39
C GLU A 227 2.72 -25.83 -36.22
N THR A 228 2.47 -25.07 -35.17
CA THR A 228 1.50 -25.43 -34.14
C THR A 228 0.30 -24.50 -34.20
N LYS A 229 -0.80 -25.03 -34.72
CA LYS A 229 -2.15 -24.48 -34.63
C LYS A 229 -2.50 -24.26 -33.16
N GLN A 230 -2.50 -23.02 -32.69
CA GLN A 230 -3.12 -22.67 -31.41
C GLN A 230 -4.64 -22.82 -31.54
N LYS A 231 -5.19 -23.89 -30.94
CA LYS A 231 -6.61 -23.92 -30.57
C LYS A 231 -6.77 -23.01 -29.36
N ALA A 232 -7.43 -21.86 -29.56
CA ALA A 232 -7.93 -21.05 -28.47
C ALA A 232 -8.93 -21.90 -27.64
N THR A 233 -8.53 -22.29 -26.43
CA THR A 233 -9.44 -22.85 -25.44
C THR A 233 -10.30 -21.72 -24.89
N ALA A 234 -11.61 -21.75 -25.18
CA ALA A 234 -12.57 -20.78 -24.66
C ALA A 234 -12.59 -20.80 -23.12
N ARG A 235 -12.64 -19.62 -22.48
CA ARG A 235 -12.89 -19.50 -21.03
C ARG A 235 -14.14 -20.31 -20.67
N PRO A 236 -14.12 -21.10 -19.58
CA PRO A 236 -15.34 -21.74 -19.09
C PRO A 236 -16.37 -20.64 -18.79
N SER A 237 -17.53 -20.72 -19.45
CA SER A 237 -18.64 -19.80 -19.20
C SER A 237 -19.11 -19.95 -17.75
N PRO A 238 -19.33 -18.85 -17.00
CA PRO A 238 -19.79 -18.92 -15.62
C PRO A 238 -21.12 -19.71 -15.53
N PRO A 239 -21.39 -20.38 -14.39
CA PRO A 239 -22.65 -21.09 -14.19
C PRO A 239 -23.81 -20.13 -14.39
N GLN A 240 -24.95 -20.55 -14.94
CA GLN A 240 -26.10 -19.66 -15.23
C GLN A 240 -26.67 -18.95 -13.99
N SER A 241 -26.40 -19.48 -12.80
CA SER A 241 -26.79 -18.90 -11.52
C SER A 241 -25.85 -19.32 -10.39
N LEU A 242 -25.75 -18.49 -9.36
CA LEU A 242 -25.08 -18.76 -8.09
C LEU A 242 -26.11 -18.83 -6.97
N THR A 243 -25.96 -19.78 -6.04
CA THR A 243 -26.80 -19.85 -4.84
C THR A 243 -25.99 -19.46 -3.62
N ILE A 244 -26.42 -18.41 -2.93
CA ILE A 244 -25.73 -17.83 -1.77
C ILE A 244 -26.75 -17.65 -0.66
N GLU A 245 -26.50 -18.22 0.53
CA GLU A 245 -27.42 -18.17 1.68
C GLU A 245 -28.87 -18.57 1.33
N GLY A 246 -29.03 -19.58 0.47
CA GLY A 246 -30.33 -20.10 0.04
C GLY A 246 -31.06 -19.24 -1.00
N GLN A 247 -30.49 -18.11 -1.43
CA GLN A 247 -31.02 -17.29 -2.51
C GLN A 247 -30.27 -17.54 -3.81
N THR A 248 -30.98 -17.60 -4.93
CA THR A 248 -30.41 -17.82 -6.26
C THR A 248 -30.31 -16.51 -7.03
N TYR A 249 -29.11 -16.22 -7.52
CA TYR A 249 -28.78 -15.03 -8.30
C TYR A 249 -28.40 -15.45 -9.72
N ARG A 250 -28.90 -14.74 -10.74
CA ARG A 250 -28.44 -14.93 -12.11
C ARG A 250 -27.03 -14.38 -12.26
N THR A 251 -26.21 -15.05 -13.05
CA THR A 251 -24.88 -14.57 -13.44
C THR A 251 -24.94 -13.85 -14.78
N ASP A 252 -23.90 -13.10 -15.09
CA ASP A 252 -23.72 -12.41 -16.36
C ASP A 252 -22.22 -12.19 -16.66
N GLN A 253 -21.93 -11.27 -17.58
CA GLN A 253 -20.56 -10.94 -17.99
C GLN A 253 -19.73 -10.24 -16.90
N TRP A 254 -20.35 -9.69 -15.85
CA TRP A 254 -19.68 -9.05 -14.72
C TRP A 254 -19.24 -10.06 -13.67
N THR A 255 -19.93 -11.20 -13.57
CA THR A 255 -19.64 -12.25 -12.60
C THR A 255 -18.16 -12.60 -12.56
N ASN A 256 -17.55 -12.46 -11.38
CA ASN A 256 -16.15 -12.82 -11.12
C ASN A 256 -15.95 -13.48 -9.73
N THR A 257 -17.04 -13.80 -9.02
CA THR A 257 -16.99 -14.47 -7.71
C THR A 257 -16.74 -15.97 -7.86
N PRO A 258 -15.59 -16.51 -7.40
CA PRO A 258 -15.30 -17.94 -7.51
C PRO A 258 -15.81 -18.74 -6.30
N ASP A 259 -15.94 -20.06 -6.49
CA ASP A 259 -16.41 -20.98 -5.45
C ASP A 259 -15.53 -20.97 -4.19
N THR A 260 -14.23 -20.69 -4.35
CA THR A 260 -13.30 -20.52 -3.22
C THR A 260 -13.76 -19.41 -2.30
N ILE A 261 -14.19 -18.27 -2.84
CA ILE A 261 -14.71 -17.14 -2.06
C ILE A 261 -16.09 -17.46 -1.49
N LEU A 262 -16.97 -18.09 -2.28
CA LEU A 262 -18.29 -18.52 -1.80
C LEU A 262 -18.20 -19.52 -0.65
N SER A 263 -17.13 -20.31 -0.57
CA SER A 263 -16.93 -21.27 0.52
C SER A 263 -16.69 -20.62 1.90
N HIS A 264 -16.33 -19.33 1.94
CA HIS A 264 -16.19 -18.56 3.18
C HIS A 264 -17.52 -17.98 3.66
N VAL A 265 -18.51 -17.83 2.76
CA VAL A 265 -19.83 -17.27 3.11
C VAL A 265 -20.48 -18.14 4.18
N GLY A 266 -21.04 -17.49 5.20
CA GLY A 266 -21.73 -18.15 6.30
C GLY A 266 -20.83 -18.61 7.45
N ARG A 267 -19.49 -18.50 7.32
CA ARG A 267 -18.53 -18.80 8.41
C ARG A 267 -18.73 -17.92 9.64
N ARG A 268 -19.09 -16.64 9.44
CA ARG A 268 -19.52 -15.68 10.48
C ARG A 268 -18.66 -15.70 11.75
N LEU A 269 -17.34 -15.64 11.58
CA LEU A 269 -16.36 -15.81 12.67
C LEU A 269 -16.55 -14.80 13.81
N TYR A 270 -17.12 -13.64 13.51
CA TYR A 270 -17.47 -12.58 14.46
C TYR A 270 -18.64 -12.93 15.41
N LEU A 271 -19.38 -14.02 15.15
CA LEU A 271 -20.47 -14.52 15.99
C LEU A 271 -20.08 -15.73 16.86
N ASP A 272 -18.92 -16.34 16.62
CA ASP A 272 -18.39 -17.37 17.50
C ASP A 272 -17.74 -16.69 18.71
N GLU A 273 -18.41 -16.70 19.85
CA GLU A 273 -18.02 -15.92 21.05
C GLU A 273 -16.62 -16.26 21.59
N ASN A 274 -16.06 -17.44 21.28
CA ASN A 274 -14.69 -17.77 21.67
C ASN A 274 -13.65 -17.35 20.61
N HIS A 275 -14.08 -17.00 19.40
CA HIS A 275 -13.20 -16.58 18.34
C HIS A 275 -12.62 -15.19 18.65
N PRO A 276 -11.31 -14.94 18.40
CA PRO A 276 -10.68 -13.65 18.68
C PRO A 276 -11.41 -12.46 18.05
N LEU A 277 -11.98 -12.61 16.85
CA LEU A 277 -12.78 -11.55 16.20
C LEU A 277 -14.06 -11.20 16.98
N ALA A 278 -14.74 -12.18 17.56
CA ALA A 278 -15.93 -11.91 18.38
C ALA A 278 -15.55 -11.24 19.71
N ILE A 279 -14.43 -11.65 20.32
CA ILE A 279 -13.89 -11.02 21.53
C ILE A 279 -13.53 -9.56 21.24
N THR A 280 -12.83 -9.29 20.13
CA THR A 280 -12.52 -7.92 19.68
C THR A 280 -13.77 -7.11 19.42
N ARG A 281 -14.76 -7.66 18.70
CA ARG A 281 -16.07 -7.01 18.51
C ARG A 281 -16.71 -6.63 19.84
N LYS A 282 -16.79 -7.56 20.79
CA LYS A 282 -17.41 -7.32 22.11
C LYS A 282 -16.68 -6.24 22.90
N LEU A 283 -15.35 -6.18 22.81
CA LEU A 283 -14.57 -5.11 23.40
C LEU A 283 -14.92 -3.75 22.79
N ILE A 284 -15.07 -3.67 21.47
CA ILE A 284 -15.46 -2.44 20.79
C ILE A 284 -16.91 -2.05 21.13
N GLU A 285 -17.87 -2.99 21.04
CA GLU A 285 -19.28 -2.80 21.43
C GLU A 285 -19.39 -2.27 22.88
N SER A 286 -18.46 -2.64 23.78
CA SER A 286 -18.45 -2.13 25.16
C SER A 286 -18.20 -0.62 25.27
N GLN A 287 -17.56 -0.01 24.27
CA GLN A 287 -17.32 1.44 24.19
C GLN A 287 -18.50 2.19 23.55
N PHE A 288 -19.45 1.45 22.97
CA PHE A 288 -20.69 1.96 22.39
C PHE A 288 -21.88 1.21 23.02
N PRO A 289 -22.15 1.42 24.32
CA PRO A 289 -23.13 0.63 25.05
C PRO A 289 -24.56 1.02 24.70
N GLY A 290 -25.46 0.04 24.84
CA GLY A 290 -26.89 0.29 24.89
C GLY A 290 -27.29 1.06 26.16
N PRO A 291 -28.41 1.80 26.13
CA PRO A 291 -29.39 1.80 25.04
C PRO A 291 -29.11 2.85 23.95
N VAL A 292 -28.06 3.67 24.12
CA VAL A 292 -27.68 4.74 23.16
C VAL A 292 -27.31 4.17 21.78
N TYR A 293 -26.60 3.05 21.77
CA TYR A 293 -26.22 2.35 20.54
C TYR A 293 -26.97 1.04 20.39
N GLY A 294 -27.58 0.83 19.22
CA GLY A 294 -28.02 -0.48 18.77
C GLY A 294 -26.85 -1.29 18.21
N ASN A 295 -26.50 -2.42 18.84
CA ASN A 295 -25.39 -3.27 18.39
C ASN A 295 -25.93 -4.41 17.52
N TYR A 296 -25.66 -4.33 16.22
CA TYR A 296 -26.24 -5.18 15.17
C TYR A 296 -25.19 -6.06 14.48
N SER A 297 -25.67 -7.05 13.74
CA SER A 297 -24.82 -7.92 12.93
C SER A 297 -25.49 -8.25 11.60
N GLU A 298 -24.76 -8.08 10.51
CA GLU A 298 -25.25 -8.38 9.17
C GLU A 298 -24.78 -9.75 8.71
N LYS A 299 -25.74 -10.61 8.34
CA LYS A 299 -25.48 -12.03 8.06
C LYS A 299 -25.42 -12.37 6.57
N ASN A 300 -26.16 -11.63 5.74
CA ASN A 300 -26.17 -11.83 4.31
C ASN A 300 -25.13 -10.89 3.68
N PRO A 301 -24.06 -11.40 3.05
CA PRO A 301 -23.01 -10.55 2.45
C PRO A 301 -23.41 -9.95 1.10
N VAL A 302 -24.52 -10.41 0.51
CA VAL A 302 -24.97 -9.95 -0.80
C VAL A 302 -25.72 -8.63 -0.66
N VAL A 303 -25.24 -7.60 -1.37
CA VAL A 303 -25.85 -6.28 -1.46
C VAL A 303 -25.96 -5.84 -2.92
N SER A 304 -26.84 -4.89 -3.19
CA SER A 304 -26.87 -4.26 -4.51
C SER A 304 -25.63 -3.37 -4.72
N VAL A 305 -25.23 -3.20 -5.98
CA VAL A 305 -24.20 -2.21 -6.39
C VAL A 305 -24.57 -0.82 -5.89
N ALA A 306 -25.86 -0.49 -5.89
CA ALA A 306 -26.34 0.79 -5.39
C ALA A 306 -26.08 0.97 -3.89
N GLN A 307 -26.40 -0.03 -3.06
CA GLN A 307 -26.11 0.03 -1.62
C GLN A 307 -24.61 0.13 -1.34
N ASN A 308 -23.78 -0.62 -2.07
CA ASN A 308 -22.35 -0.65 -1.82
C ASN A 308 -21.63 0.60 -2.35
N PHE A 309 -22.18 1.32 -3.33
CA PHE A 309 -21.46 2.42 -3.98
C PHE A 309 -22.32 3.66 -4.24
N ASP A 310 -23.44 3.54 -4.95
CA ASP A 310 -24.21 4.71 -5.42
C ASP A 310 -24.77 5.53 -4.25
N VAL A 311 -25.37 4.86 -3.27
CA VAL A 311 -25.95 5.48 -2.06
C VAL A 311 -24.89 6.24 -1.27
N LEU A 312 -23.65 5.74 -1.29
CA LEU A 312 -22.51 6.32 -0.60
C LEU A 312 -21.76 7.38 -1.42
N GLY A 313 -22.27 7.75 -2.60
CA GLY A 313 -21.69 8.81 -3.42
C GLY A 313 -20.42 8.44 -4.19
N PHE A 314 -20.10 7.15 -4.32
CA PHE A 314 -18.96 6.74 -5.15
C PHE A 314 -19.22 7.13 -6.61
N ALA A 315 -18.25 7.76 -7.27
CA ALA A 315 -18.37 8.08 -8.69
C ALA A 315 -18.45 6.80 -9.55
N PRO A 316 -19.13 6.80 -10.71
CA PRO A 316 -19.25 5.61 -11.57
C PRO A 316 -17.91 5.02 -12.04
N ASP A 317 -16.88 5.86 -12.16
CA ASP A 317 -15.50 5.53 -12.54
C ASP A 317 -14.56 5.31 -11.35
N HIS A 318 -15.09 5.31 -10.12
CA HIS A 318 -14.28 5.14 -8.92
C HIS A 318 -13.55 3.78 -8.93
N PRO A 319 -12.23 3.72 -8.63
CA PRO A 319 -11.44 2.48 -8.70
C PRO A 319 -12.04 1.31 -7.91
N GLY A 320 -12.59 1.57 -6.72
CA GLY A 320 -13.27 0.56 -5.91
C GLY A 320 -14.46 -0.15 -6.59
N ARG A 321 -15.06 0.42 -7.65
CA ARG A 321 -16.09 -0.26 -8.46
C ARG A 321 -15.49 -1.24 -9.47
N SER A 322 -14.17 -1.23 -9.68
CA SER A 322 -13.51 -2.08 -10.66
C SER A 322 -13.76 -3.57 -10.36
N ARG A 323 -13.91 -4.36 -11.43
CA ARG A 323 -13.94 -5.83 -11.35
C ARG A 323 -12.62 -6.43 -10.87
N THR A 324 -11.54 -5.67 -10.89
CA THR A 324 -10.24 -6.10 -10.37
C THR A 324 -10.21 -6.14 -8.86
N ASP A 325 -11.09 -5.37 -8.20
CA ASP A 325 -11.02 -5.11 -6.75
C ASP A 325 -12.29 -5.60 -6.01
N THR A 326 -13.41 -5.73 -6.74
CA THR A 326 -14.72 -6.14 -6.20
C THR A 326 -15.20 -7.48 -6.74
N TYR A 327 -15.82 -8.30 -5.88
CA TYR A 327 -16.51 -9.53 -6.25
C TYR A 327 -17.96 -9.26 -6.66
N TYR A 328 -18.21 -9.27 -7.96
CA TYR A 328 -19.50 -9.16 -8.61
C TYR A 328 -20.14 -10.54 -8.77
N ILE A 329 -21.38 -10.66 -8.27
CA ILE A 329 -22.26 -11.80 -8.58
C ILE A 329 -22.89 -11.60 -9.96
N ASN A 330 -23.28 -10.37 -10.29
CA ASN A 330 -23.72 -9.89 -11.60
C ASN A 330 -23.58 -8.35 -11.64
N ASP A 331 -24.03 -7.70 -12.72
CA ASP A 331 -23.97 -6.25 -12.93
C ASP A 331 -24.65 -5.40 -11.85
N LYS A 332 -25.54 -5.98 -11.03
CA LYS A 332 -26.37 -5.29 -10.05
C LYS A 332 -26.11 -5.71 -8.61
N THR A 333 -25.41 -6.81 -8.38
CA THR A 333 -25.19 -7.36 -7.04
C THR A 333 -23.74 -7.75 -6.82
N VAL A 334 -23.22 -7.41 -5.64
CA VAL A 334 -21.84 -7.68 -5.21
C VAL A 334 -21.86 -8.38 -3.86
N LEU A 335 -20.75 -9.04 -3.52
CA LEU A 335 -20.41 -9.24 -2.12
C LEU A 335 -19.91 -7.91 -1.57
N ARG A 336 -20.48 -7.43 -0.46
CA ARG A 336 -20.15 -6.10 0.08
C ARG A 336 -18.64 -5.93 0.31
N THR A 337 -18.11 -4.78 -0.09
CA THR A 337 -16.68 -4.46 0.09
C THR A 337 -16.40 -3.78 1.43
N HIS A 338 -17.44 -3.27 2.09
CA HIS A 338 -17.37 -2.63 3.38
C HIS A 338 -18.74 -2.64 4.09
N THR A 339 -18.74 -2.55 5.42
CA THR A 339 -19.97 -2.45 6.23
C THR A 339 -20.78 -1.19 5.93
N SER A 340 -20.15 -0.16 5.37
CA SER A 340 -20.82 1.10 4.97
C SER A 340 -21.94 0.92 3.95
N ALA A 341 -21.98 -0.22 3.26
CA ALA A 341 -23.09 -0.59 2.37
C ALA A 341 -24.44 -0.65 3.09
N HIS A 342 -24.44 -0.66 4.43
CA HIS A 342 -25.63 -0.73 5.26
C HIS A 342 -25.99 0.62 5.94
N GLN A 343 -25.23 1.70 5.74
CA GLN A 343 -25.47 3.00 6.43
C GLN A 343 -26.91 3.50 6.24
N GLN A 344 -27.38 3.57 4.99
CA GLN A 344 -28.74 4.03 4.70
C GLN A 344 -29.81 3.21 5.44
N ALA A 345 -29.66 1.88 5.46
CA ALA A 345 -30.61 1.00 6.12
C ALA A 345 -30.66 1.23 7.64
N TYR A 346 -29.51 1.48 8.27
CA TYR A 346 -29.44 1.73 9.71
C TYR A 346 -29.84 3.16 10.09
N PHE A 347 -29.62 4.16 9.23
CA PHE A 347 -30.18 5.50 9.43
C PHE A 347 -31.71 5.48 9.35
N GLN A 348 -32.29 4.77 8.37
CA GLN A 348 -33.73 4.52 8.31
C GLN A 348 -34.23 3.73 9.53
N GLN A 349 -33.43 2.80 10.04
CA GLN A 349 -33.78 2.05 11.25
C GLN A 349 -33.81 2.94 12.50
N ILE A 350 -32.83 3.83 12.70
CA ILE A 350 -32.84 4.83 13.77
C ILE A 350 -34.13 5.66 13.69
N ASN A 351 -34.52 6.08 12.48
CA ASN A 351 -35.77 6.81 12.28
C ASN A 351 -37.01 5.99 12.69
N ARG A 352 -37.11 4.73 12.24
CA ARG A 352 -38.21 3.82 12.61
C ARG A 352 -38.26 3.54 14.12
N ASN A 353 -37.09 3.45 14.75
CA ASN A 353 -36.96 3.16 16.17
C ASN A 353 -37.30 4.36 17.05
N GLU A 354 -37.38 5.58 16.50
CA GLU A 354 -37.55 6.82 17.27
C GLU A 354 -38.75 6.79 18.24
N ALA A 355 -39.87 6.18 17.84
CA ALA A 355 -41.06 6.09 18.69
C ALA A 355 -40.96 5.01 19.79
N THR A 356 -40.13 4.00 19.60
CA THR A 356 -40.05 2.80 20.47
C THR A 356 -38.78 2.71 21.30
N ARG A 357 -37.69 3.31 20.83
CA ARG A 357 -36.34 3.34 21.40
C ARG A 357 -35.72 4.73 21.15
N PRO A 358 -36.34 5.82 21.65
CA PRO A 358 -35.90 7.19 21.38
C PRO A 358 -34.44 7.48 21.82
N GLU A 359 -33.92 6.70 22.76
CA GLU A 359 -32.54 6.78 23.22
C GLU A 359 -31.53 6.18 22.23
N GLU A 360 -31.97 5.33 21.29
CA GLU A 360 -31.12 4.74 20.26
C GLU A 360 -30.84 5.77 19.15
N VAL A 361 -29.81 6.57 19.38
CA VAL A 361 -29.35 7.62 18.46
C VAL A 361 -28.08 7.25 17.71
N GLY A 362 -27.51 6.08 18.00
CA GLY A 362 -26.40 5.51 17.27
C GLY A 362 -26.56 4.01 17.03
N TYR A 363 -25.68 3.47 16.20
CA TYR A 363 -25.60 2.02 15.99
C TYR A 363 -24.14 1.59 15.87
N THR A 364 -23.92 0.30 16.11
CA THR A 364 -22.77 -0.42 15.56
C THR A 364 -23.26 -1.60 14.74
N VAL A 365 -22.52 -1.96 13.70
CA VAL A 365 -22.79 -3.11 12.86
C VAL A 365 -21.50 -3.85 12.57
N VAL A 366 -21.52 -5.17 12.75
CA VAL A 366 -20.41 -6.05 12.38
C VAL A 366 -20.80 -6.93 11.19
N ALA A 367 -19.87 -7.15 10.27
CA ALA A 367 -20.07 -8.05 9.14
C ALA A 367 -18.74 -8.52 8.52
N ASP A 368 -18.77 -9.68 7.85
CA ASP A 368 -17.76 -10.11 6.88
C ASP A 368 -17.87 -9.31 5.57
N VAL A 369 -16.74 -8.87 5.02
CA VAL A 369 -16.61 -8.06 3.81
C VAL A 369 -15.60 -8.71 2.86
N TYR A 370 -15.74 -8.42 1.56
CA TYR A 370 -15.09 -9.18 0.50
C TYR A 370 -14.36 -8.25 -0.46
N ARG A 371 -13.06 -8.47 -0.67
CA ARG A 371 -12.23 -7.67 -1.59
C ARG A 371 -11.27 -8.56 -2.36
N ARG A 372 -11.03 -8.23 -3.62
CA ARG A 372 -9.94 -8.81 -4.40
C ARG A 372 -8.69 -8.00 -4.08
N ASP A 373 -7.74 -8.64 -3.39
CA ASP A 373 -6.55 -7.95 -2.89
C ASP A 373 -5.30 -8.84 -3.01
N ALA A 374 -4.15 -8.32 -2.62
CA ALA A 374 -2.88 -9.02 -2.52
C ALA A 374 -2.94 -10.25 -1.60
N ILE A 375 -1.98 -11.17 -1.78
CA ILE A 375 -1.79 -12.31 -0.87
C ILE A 375 -0.54 -12.00 -0.03
N ASP A 376 -0.77 -11.66 1.24
CA ASP A 376 0.28 -11.54 2.26
C ASP A 376 -0.32 -11.78 3.65
N ARG A 377 0.50 -11.61 4.70
CA ARG A 377 0.12 -11.86 6.10
C ARG A 377 -0.98 -10.95 6.65
N SER A 378 -1.28 -9.84 5.98
CA SER A 378 -2.22 -8.80 6.43
C SER A 378 -3.44 -8.66 5.51
N HIS A 379 -3.39 -9.22 4.31
CA HIS A 379 -4.47 -9.18 3.32
C HIS A 379 -5.08 -10.56 3.10
N TYR A 380 -6.40 -10.64 3.25
CA TYR A 380 -7.20 -11.83 2.99
C TYR A 380 -8.46 -11.43 2.23
N PRO A 381 -8.95 -12.23 1.27
CA PRO A 381 -10.06 -11.82 0.40
C PRO A 381 -11.39 -11.68 1.13
N VAL A 382 -11.49 -12.25 2.34
CA VAL A 382 -12.63 -12.12 3.25
C VAL A 382 -12.13 -11.69 4.61
N PHE A 383 -12.53 -10.52 5.07
CA PHE A 383 -12.16 -10.02 6.39
C PHE A 383 -13.39 -9.37 7.02
N HIS A 384 -13.28 -8.87 8.25
CA HIS A 384 -14.43 -8.41 9.00
C HIS A 384 -14.29 -6.95 9.34
N GLN A 385 -15.35 -6.20 9.08
CA GLN A 385 -15.44 -4.81 9.49
C GLN A 385 -16.48 -4.64 10.58
N MET A 386 -16.22 -3.63 11.40
CA MET A 386 -17.22 -3.06 12.28
C MET A 386 -17.38 -1.59 11.89
N GLU A 387 -18.62 -1.15 11.83
CA GLU A 387 -18.97 0.23 11.57
C GLU A 387 -19.82 0.75 12.71
N GLY A 388 -19.71 2.05 12.99
CA GLY A 388 -20.60 2.72 13.92
C GLY A 388 -20.91 4.13 13.47
N ALA A 389 -22.07 4.62 13.89
CA ALA A 389 -22.49 5.99 13.64
C ALA A 389 -23.33 6.51 14.81
N MET A 390 -23.39 7.83 14.95
CA MET A 390 -24.25 8.52 15.90
C MET A 390 -24.84 9.76 15.26
N LEU A 391 -26.14 9.97 15.45
CA LEU A 391 -26.92 11.06 14.86
C LEU A 391 -27.57 11.93 15.93
N TRP A 392 -27.46 13.25 15.78
CA TRP A 392 -28.22 14.23 16.54
C TRP A 392 -29.34 14.82 15.70
N LYS A 393 -30.48 15.08 16.35
CA LYS A 393 -31.56 15.83 15.72
C LYS A 393 -31.25 17.32 15.68
N ARG A 394 -31.76 17.96 14.65
CA ARG A 394 -31.74 19.40 14.41
C ARG A 394 -33.15 19.88 14.11
N PRO A 395 -33.43 21.17 14.30
CA PRO A 395 -34.71 21.74 13.86
C PRO A 395 -34.92 21.49 12.35
N SER A 396 -36.08 20.97 11.99
CA SER A 396 -36.43 20.68 10.59
C SER A 396 -36.58 21.94 9.73
N THR A 397 -36.87 23.09 10.35
CA THR A 397 -36.94 24.39 9.70
C THR A 397 -35.71 25.22 10.04
N ASP A 398 -35.00 25.69 9.02
CA ASP A 398 -33.79 26.51 9.15
C ASP A 398 -32.75 25.96 10.16
N PRO A 399 -32.22 24.73 9.95
CA PRO A 399 -31.28 24.10 10.88
C PRO A 399 -30.05 24.97 11.15
N LEU A 400 -29.53 25.66 10.12
CA LEU A 400 -28.36 26.54 10.23
C LEU A 400 -28.58 27.73 11.17
N LYS A 401 -29.83 28.23 11.32
CA LYS A 401 -30.12 29.32 12.29
C LYS A 401 -30.01 28.86 13.74
N HIS A 402 -30.06 27.55 13.97
CA HIS A 402 -30.01 26.92 15.28
C HIS A 402 -28.72 26.12 15.50
N ALA A 403 -27.74 26.28 14.61
CA ALA A 403 -26.44 25.60 14.66
C ALA A 403 -25.79 25.69 16.03
N ALA A 404 -25.77 26.87 16.65
CA ALA A 404 -25.17 27.07 17.97
C ALA A 404 -25.84 26.22 19.06
N HIS A 405 -27.16 26.04 18.98
CA HIS A 405 -27.90 25.21 19.93
C HIS A 405 -27.60 23.72 19.71
N THR A 406 -27.58 23.27 18.46
CA THR A 406 -27.19 21.89 18.11
C THR A 406 -25.76 21.61 18.53
N ALA A 407 -24.80 22.50 18.23
CA ALA A 407 -23.41 22.37 18.62
C ALA A 407 -23.25 22.32 20.16
N ALA A 408 -23.98 23.16 20.90
CA ALA A 408 -23.95 23.14 22.36
C ALA A 408 -24.46 21.80 22.93
N ALA A 409 -25.53 21.23 22.37
CA ALA A 409 -26.04 19.92 22.79
C ALA A 409 -25.02 18.80 22.52
N ILE A 410 -24.38 18.81 21.34
CA ILE A 410 -23.32 17.84 21.01
C ILE A 410 -22.12 17.99 21.95
N MET A 411 -21.71 19.21 22.26
CA MET A 411 -20.62 19.47 23.21
C MET A 411 -20.96 19.03 24.64
N GLU A 412 -22.23 19.06 25.04
CA GLU A 412 -22.67 18.46 26.30
C GLU A 412 -22.41 16.94 26.31
N ASP A 413 -22.70 16.25 25.21
CA ASP A 413 -22.39 14.83 25.05
C ASP A 413 -20.88 14.57 25.07
N VAL A 414 -20.07 15.42 24.41
CA VAL A 414 -18.59 15.35 24.48
C VAL A 414 -18.12 15.36 25.94
N ASN A 415 -18.67 16.26 26.76
CA ASN A 415 -18.30 16.40 28.17
C ASN A 415 -18.70 15.19 29.03
N ARG A 416 -19.67 14.37 28.57
CA ARG A 416 -20.07 13.12 29.21
C ARG A 416 -19.13 11.97 28.86
N ILE A 417 -18.27 12.10 27.85
CA ILE A 417 -17.27 11.10 27.50
C ILE A 417 -15.99 11.34 28.34
N PRO A 418 -15.62 10.42 29.25
CA PRO A 418 -14.35 10.43 29.96
C PRO A 418 -13.15 10.84 29.09
N ALA A 419 -12.39 11.80 29.59
CA ALA A 419 -11.10 12.18 29.02
C ALA A 419 -10.04 11.09 29.30
N HIS A 420 -9.05 11.00 28.42
CA HIS A 420 -7.85 10.17 28.62
C HIS A 420 -6.60 11.05 28.63
N GLY A 421 -5.53 10.54 29.25
CA GLY A 421 -4.22 11.21 29.30
C GLY A 421 -3.27 10.83 28.16
N VAL A 422 -3.72 10.04 27.18
CA VAL A 422 -2.89 9.65 26.03
C VAL A 422 -2.72 10.85 25.10
N PRO A 423 -1.48 11.25 24.78
CA PRO A 423 -1.23 12.31 23.82
C PRO A 423 -1.62 11.86 22.41
N VAL A 424 -2.40 12.70 21.73
CA VAL A 424 -2.87 12.47 20.37
C VAL A 424 -2.34 13.60 19.48
N GLU A 425 -1.69 13.26 18.38
CA GLU A 425 -1.24 14.23 17.38
C GLU A 425 -2.39 14.56 16.42
N ASP A 426 -2.80 15.82 16.38
CA ASP A 426 -3.85 16.31 15.48
C ASP A 426 -3.47 17.70 14.98
N PRO A 427 -2.48 17.79 14.05
CA PRO A 427 -1.88 19.07 13.68
C PRO A 427 -2.76 19.89 12.73
N ASN A 428 -3.77 19.27 12.12
CA ASN A 428 -4.62 19.91 11.13
C ASN A 428 -5.91 20.48 11.75
N PRO A 429 -6.42 21.61 11.23
CA PRO A 429 -7.75 22.08 11.63
C PRO A 429 -8.83 21.08 11.20
N THR A 430 -9.95 21.07 11.91
CA THR A 430 -11.11 20.23 11.56
C THR A 430 -11.62 20.49 10.14
N ILE A 431 -11.61 21.75 9.72
CA ILE A 431 -12.13 22.19 8.42
C ILE A 431 -11.00 22.82 7.61
N HIS A 432 -10.83 22.36 6.38
CA HIS A 432 -9.91 22.93 5.41
C HIS A 432 -10.56 23.02 4.03
N VAL A 433 -10.47 24.17 3.35
CA VAL A 433 -11.29 24.45 2.15
C VAL A 433 -11.09 23.46 1.00
N GLU A 434 -9.86 22.96 0.81
CA GLU A 434 -9.54 21.97 -0.25
C GLU A 434 -9.41 20.54 0.27
N ARG A 435 -8.52 20.33 1.25
CA ARG A 435 -8.19 19.01 1.78
C ARG A 435 -9.29 18.35 2.61
N ASN A 436 -10.09 19.14 3.34
CA ASN A 436 -11.06 18.60 4.29
C ASN A 436 -12.32 19.50 4.43
N PRO A 437 -13.12 19.61 3.36
CA PRO A 437 -14.07 20.71 3.21
C PRO A 437 -15.31 20.58 4.10
N LEU A 438 -15.85 21.75 4.48
CA LEU A 438 -17.17 21.89 5.10
C LEU A 438 -18.28 21.70 4.05
N GLN A 439 -19.35 21.01 4.43
CA GLN A 439 -20.59 20.93 3.66
C GLN A 439 -21.44 22.19 3.86
N ALA A 440 -20.95 23.34 3.38
CA ALA A 440 -21.45 24.67 3.77
C ALA A 440 -22.93 24.93 3.44
N GLU A 441 -23.52 24.18 2.50
CA GLU A 441 -24.95 24.24 2.18
C GLU A 441 -25.85 23.63 3.27
N HIS A 442 -25.28 22.78 4.14
CA HIS A 442 -26.03 21.94 5.08
C HIS A 442 -25.59 22.05 6.54
N HIS A 443 -24.32 22.41 6.77
CA HIS A 443 -23.71 22.44 8.10
C HIS A 443 -23.04 23.79 8.37
N ALA A 444 -23.19 24.30 9.58
CA ALA A 444 -22.36 25.38 10.09
C ALA A 444 -21.04 24.84 10.64
N ALA A 445 -19.98 25.66 10.61
CA ALA A 445 -18.67 25.28 11.11
C ALA A 445 -18.72 24.82 12.59
N GLU A 446 -19.46 25.53 13.45
CA GLU A 446 -19.63 25.19 14.86
C GLU A 446 -20.31 23.83 15.11
N GLU A 447 -21.25 23.41 14.25
CA GLU A 447 -21.83 22.07 14.31
C GLU A 447 -20.78 21.01 13.98
N VAL A 448 -20.00 21.25 12.91
CA VAL A 448 -18.96 20.31 12.45
C VAL A 448 -17.83 20.17 13.48
N GLU A 449 -17.40 21.26 14.11
CA GLU A 449 -16.42 21.21 15.20
C GLU A 449 -16.95 20.38 16.37
N ALA A 450 -18.21 20.55 16.77
CA ALA A 450 -18.81 19.77 17.85
C ALA A 450 -18.94 18.27 17.49
N VAL A 451 -19.39 17.96 16.27
CA VAL A 451 -19.49 16.57 15.76
C VAL A 451 -18.11 15.92 15.72
N ALA A 452 -17.10 16.64 15.21
CA ALA A 452 -15.72 16.16 15.15
C ALA A 452 -15.14 15.92 16.54
N ALA A 453 -15.38 16.83 17.50
CA ALA A 453 -14.96 16.66 18.89
C ALA A 453 -15.58 15.38 19.52
N HIS A 454 -16.87 15.13 19.28
CA HIS A 454 -17.53 13.92 19.76
C HIS A 454 -16.99 12.66 19.08
N LEU A 455 -16.83 12.68 17.76
CA LEU A 455 -16.26 11.58 16.99
C LEU A 455 -14.88 11.21 17.52
N LYS A 456 -13.96 12.19 17.54
CA LYS A 456 -12.57 11.99 17.93
C LYS A 456 -12.47 11.49 19.36
N ARG A 457 -13.16 12.11 20.31
CA ARG A 457 -13.16 11.67 21.73
C ARG A 457 -13.71 10.25 21.89
N SER A 458 -14.73 9.87 21.14
CA SER A 458 -15.33 8.52 21.18
C SER A 458 -14.35 7.46 20.67
N LEU A 459 -13.70 7.74 19.53
CA LEU A 459 -12.77 6.81 18.89
C LEU A 459 -11.43 6.72 19.62
N GLU A 460 -10.91 7.83 20.13
CA GLU A 460 -9.71 7.84 20.98
C GLU A 460 -9.93 6.98 22.21
N ARG A 461 -11.08 7.12 22.89
CA ARG A 461 -11.41 6.25 24.04
C ARG A 461 -11.45 4.78 23.66
N MET A 462 -12.03 4.44 22.51
CA MET A 462 -12.06 3.07 22.01
C MET A 462 -10.64 2.52 21.79
N VAL A 463 -9.78 3.28 21.11
CA VAL A 463 -8.38 2.89 20.87
C VAL A 463 -7.62 2.76 22.19
N VAL A 464 -7.74 3.73 23.09
CA VAL A 464 -7.10 3.67 24.42
C VAL A 464 -7.52 2.41 25.16
N LYS A 465 -8.82 2.05 25.14
CA LYS A 465 -9.30 0.82 25.78
C LYS A 465 -8.68 -0.43 25.14
N ILE A 466 -8.69 -0.53 23.82
CA ILE A 466 -8.09 -1.66 23.07
C ILE A 466 -6.62 -1.84 23.45
N PHE A 467 -5.85 -0.75 23.44
CA PHE A 467 -4.42 -0.80 23.71
C PHE A 467 -4.09 -1.01 25.18
N SER A 468 -4.91 -0.51 26.11
CA SER A 468 -4.79 -0.86 27.53
C SER A 468 -4.93 -2.35 27.75
N GLU A 469 -5.93 -2.99 27.13
CA GLU A 469 -6.12 -4.44 27.20
C GLU A 469 -4.96 -5.22 26.55
N ALA A 470 -4.48 -4.76 25.38
CA ALA A 470 -3.32 -5.36 24.71
C ALA A 470 -2.06 -5.33 25.60
N ARG A 471 -1.85 -4.20 26.31
CA ARG A 471 -0.73 -4.01 27.24
C ARG A 471 -0.86 -4.89 28.47
N GLU A 472 -2.05 -4.99 29.06
CA GLU A 472 -2.31 -5.88 30.20
C GLU A 472 -2.09 -7.34 29.82
N ALA A 473 -2.58 -7.78 28.66
CA ALA A 473 -2.34 -9.13 28.15
C ALA A 473 -0.85 -9.39 27.87
N THR A 474 -0.12 -8.38 27.36
CA THR A 474 1.33 -8.48 27.14
C THR A 474 2.10 -8.59 28.45
N ALA A 475 1.78 -7.75 29.44
CA ALA A 475 2.42 -7.78 30.77
C ALA A 475 2.13 -9.08 31.53
N ALA A 476 0.95 -9.67 31.35
CA ALA A 476 0.60 -10.96 31.92
C ALA A 476 1.39 -12.12 31.29
N ALA A 477 1.67 -12.05 29.98
CA ALA A 477 2.41 -13.08 29.26
C ALA A 477 3.94 -12.95 29.43
N ASP A 478 4.47 -11.72 29.44
CA ASP A 478 5.88 -11.41 29.64
C ASP A 478 6.03 -10.19 30.57
N PRO A 479 6.26 -10.42 31.88
CA PRO A 479 6.46 -9.34 32.85
C PRO A 479 7.69 -8.47 32.58
N THR A 480 8.60 -8.90 31.70
CA THR A 480 9.82 -8.16 31.33
C THR A 480 9.65 -7.30 30.08
N ALA A 481 8.53 -7.43 29.37
CA ALA A 481 8.26 -6.67 28.16
C ALA A 481 8.17 -5.17 28.45
N GLN A 482 9.03 -4.39 27.81
CA GLN A 482 9.00 -2.94 27.89
C GLN A 482 7.86 -2.41 27.01
N ALA A 483 6.83 -1.82 27.62
CA ALA A 483 5.71 -1.26 26.88
C ALA A 483 6.12 0.06 26.20
N GLU A 484 6.05 0.10 24.87
CA GLU A 484 6.09 1.38 24.16
C GLU A 484 4.86 2.21 24.55
N PRO A 485 5.02 3.52 24.78
CA PRO A 485 3.88 4.39 25.05
C PRO A 485 2.98 4.42 23.80
N LEU A 486 1.66 4.30 24.02
CA LEU A 486 0.67 4.44 22.97
C LEU A 486 0.79 5.85 22.35
N LYS A 487 1.11 5.90 21.06
CA LYS A 487 1.06 7.12 20.24
C LYS A 487 -0.08 6.98 19.25
N VAL A 488 -0.86 8.04 19.14
CA VAL A 488 -2.06 8.09 18.29
C VAL A 488 -1.98 9.38 17.47
N ARG A 489 -2.38 9.32 16.20
CA ARG A 489 -2.48 10.52 15.37
C ARG A 489 -3.71 10.50 14.47
N TRP A 490 -4.26 11.69 14.24
CA TRP A 490 -5.30 11.94 13.25
C TRP A 490 -4.67 12.37 11.92
N VAL A 491 -5.09 11.72 10.85
CA VAL A 491 -4.69 12.04 9.48
C VAL A 491 -5.94 12.46 8.71
N GLU A 492 -5.87 13.55 7.95
CA GLU A 492 -6.99 13.92 7.07
C GLU A 492 -7.12 12.87 5.96
N ALA A 493 -8.36 12.49 5.66
CA ALA A 493 -8.67 11.48 4.65
C ALA A 493 -9.77 11.99 3.72
N TYR A 494 -10.14 11.18 2.72
CA TYR A 494 -11.27 11.44 1.85
C TYR A 494 -12.11 10.19 1.70
N PHE A 495 -13.41 10.31 1.99
CA PHE A 495 -14.41 9.29 1.67
C PHE A 495 -15.59 9.93 0.95
N PRO A 496 -16.18 9.30 -0.09
CA PRO A 496 -17.30 9.91 -0.82
C PRO A 496 -18.54 10.22 0.03
N PHE A 497 -18.69 9.54 1.17
CA PHE A 497 -19.85 9.61 2.06
C PHE A 497 -19.59 10.34 3.39
N THR A 498 -18.39 10.91 3.62
CA THR A 498 -18.11 11.79 4.76
C THR A 498 -17.34 13.04 4.34
N SER A 499 -17.47 14.14 5.10
CA SER A 499 -16.76 15.41 4.92
C SER A 499 -17.09 16.37 6.06
N PRO A 500 -16.12 16.84 6.86
CA PRO A 500 -14.72 16.43 6.89
C PRO A 500 -14.50 14.96 7.28
N SER A 501 -13.33 14.41 6.93
CA SER A 501 -12.98 13.00 7.08
C SER A 501 -11.57 12.83 7.64
N TRP A 502 -11.37 11.73 8.39
CA TRP A 502 -10.09 11.40 9.00
C TRP A 502 -9.84 9.89 9.03
N GLU A 503 -8.57 9.54 9.15
CA GLU A 503 -8.10 8.23 9.59
C GLU A 503 -7.44 8.38 10.97
N LEU A 504 -7.58 7.34 11.79
CA LEU A 504 -6.89 7.26 13.09
C LEU A 504 -5.79 6.21 13.00
N GLU A 505 -4.56 6.66 13.21
CA GLU A 505 -3.38 5.80 13.18
C GLU A 505 -2.77 5.65 14.56
N VAL A 506 -2.15 4.49 14.80
CA VAL A 506 -1.44 4.16 16.03
C VAL A 506 -0.03 3.72 15.71
N PHE A 507 0.94 4.18 16.49
CA PHE A 507 2.32 3.75 16.33
C PHE A 507 2.51 2.37 16.97
N TRP A 508 2.91 1.39 16.17
CA TRP A 508 3.06 0.01 16.60
C TRP A 508 4.20 -0.68 15.85
N GLN A 509 5.11 -1.31 16.59
CA GLN A 509 6.26 -2.07 16.03
C GLN A 509 7.12 -1.24 15.07
N GLY A 510 7.34 0.04 15.39
CA GLY A 510 8.19 0.93 14.60
C GLY A 510 7.53 1.57 13.38
N ASP A 511 6.22 1.36 13.15
CA ASP A 511 5.49 1.96 12.02
C ASP A 511 4.14 2.54 12.46
N TRP A 512 3.59 3.46 11.66
CA TRP A 512 2.23 3.96 11.85
C TRP A 512 1.23 3.04 11.16
N LEU A 513 0.25 2.57 11.92
CA LEU A 513 -0.78 1.65 11.47
C LEU A 513 -2.13 2.33 11.51
N GLU A 514 -2.76 2.52 10.35
CA GLU A 514 -4.15 2.94 10.24
C GLU A 514 -5.08 1.91 10.90
N ILE A 515 -5.97 2.33 11.80
CA ILE A 515 -6.90 1.43 12.50
C ILE A 515 -8.32 1.56 11.96
N LEU A 516 -8.70 2.76 11.54
CA LEU A 516 -10.05 3.09 11.10
C LEU A 516 -10.08 4.34 10.24
N GLY A 517 -11.11 4.45 9.40
CA GLY A 517 -11.53 5.67 8.72
C GLY A 517 -12.85 6.18 9.28
N CYS A 518 -13.04 7.50 9.32
CA CYS A 518 -14.23 8.13 9.88
C CYS A 518 -14.49 9.53 9.30
N GLY A 519 -15.60 10.14 9.68
CA GLY A 519 -15.88 11.54 9.35
C GLY A 519 -17.31 11.97 9.67
N VAL A 520 -17.60 13.23 9.37
CA VAL A 520 -18.95 13.79 9.44
C VAL A 520 -19.74 13.29 8.23
N ILE A 521 -20.90 12.70 8.44
CA ILE A 521 -21.70 12.08 7.38
C ILE A 521 -22.13 13.13 6.33
N LYS A 522 -22.06 12.79 5.04
CA LYS A 522 -22.60 13.65 3.98
C LYS A 522 -24.10 13.86 4.18
N GLN A 523 -24.57 15.11 4.18
CA GLN A 523 -25.99 15.40 4.45
C GLN A 523 -26.90 14.75 3.40
N ASP A 524 -26.47 14.68 2.14
CA ASP A 524 -27.22 13.99 1.08
C ASP A 524 -27.52 12.53 1.41
N LEU A 525 -26.58 11.83 2.07
CA LEU A 525 -26.82 10.45 2.52
C LEU A 525 -27.93 10.41 3.59
N LEU A 526 -27.93 11.35 4.54
CA LEU A 526 -28.98 11.45 5.56
C LEU A 526 -30.35 11.80 4.96
N ILE A 527 -30.38 12.74 4.01
CA ILE A 527 -31.59 13.12 3.26
C ILE A 527 -32.14 11.91 2.51
N ASN A 528 -31.28 11.20 1.78
CA ASN A 528 -31.64 9.99 1.03
C ASN A 528 -31.94 8.77 1.94
N SER A 529 -31.73 8.90 3.24
CA SER A 529 -32.04 7.88 4.25
C SER A 529 -33.27 8.25 5.10
N ASP A 530 -34.08 9.19 4.64
CA ASP A 530 -35.30 9.66 5.31
C ASP A 530 -35.04 10.25 6.72
N VAL A 531 -33.84 10.80 6.96
CA VAL A 531 -33.46 11.50 8.20
C VAL A 531 -32.83 12.88 7.93
N PRO A 532 -33.51 13.75 7.15
CA PRO A 532 -32.95 15.02 6.68
C PRO A 532 -32.68 16.02 7.81
N ASP A 533 -33.38 15.90 8.94
CA ASP A 533 -33.30 16.75 10.12
C ASP A 533 -32.21 16.30 11.10
N ARG A 534 -31.24 15.49 10.65
CA ARG A 534 -30.14 14.99 11.46
C ARG A 534 -28.78 15.46 10.97
N ILE A 535 -27.79 15.37 11.86
CA ILE A 535 -26.35 15.49 11.58
C ILE A 535 -25.64 14.41 12.40
N GLY A 536 -24.48 13.94 11.95
CA GLY A 536 -23.76 12.94 12.72
C GLY A 536 -22.42 12.57 12.12
N TRP A 537 -21.78 11.61 12.77
CA TRP A 537 -20.53 11.01 12.31
C TRP A 537 -20.69 9.51 12.09
N ALA A 538 -19.80 8.95 11.28
CA ALA A 538 -19.64 7.51 11.09
C ALA A 538 -18.15 7.12 11.12
N PHE A 539 -17.85 5.87 11.49
CA PHE A 539 -16.53 5.25 11.37
C PHE A 539 -16.64 3.82 10.86
N GLY A 540 -15.58 3.33 10.21
CA GLY A 540 -15.41 1.93 9.84
C GLY A 540 -14.01 1.45 10.20
N LEU A 541 -13.91 0.26 10.77
CA LEU A 541 -12.65 -0.34 11.21
C LEU A 541 -12.54 -1.81 10.79
N GLY A 542 -11.32 -2.30 10.62
CA GLY A 542 -11.04 -3.73 10.38
C GLY A 542 -10.81 -4.50 11.67
N LEU A 543 -11.61 -5.53 11.93
CA LEU A 543 -11.51 -6.33 13.17
C LEU A 543 -10.21 -7.14 13.21
N GLU A 544 -9.76 -7.72 12.10
CA GLU A 544 -8.53 -8.50 12.02
C GLU A 544 -7.33 -7.68 12.44
N ARG A 545 -7.21 -6.44 11.96
CA ARG A 545 -6.07 -5.57 12.28
C ARG A 545 -5.97 -5.31 13.78
N ILE A 546 -7.11 -5.06 14.42
CA ILE A 546 -7.19 -4.86 15.88
C ILE A 546 -6.93 -6.19 16.62
N ALA A 547 -7.50 -7.29 16.17
CA ALA A 547 -7.31 -8.60 16.77
C ALA A 547 -5.86 -9.10 16.67
N MET A 548 -5.19 -8.89 15.54
CA MET A 548 -3.77 -9.20 15.36
C MET A 548 -2.91 -8.47 16.39
N LEU A 549 -3.24 -7.22 16.70
CA LEU A 549 -2.57 -6.45 17.74
C LEU A 549 -2.88 -6.96 19.15
N LEU A 550 -4.17 -7.09 19.49
CA LEU A 550 -4.65 -7.53 20.80
C LEU A 550 -4.07 -8.91 21.19
N PHE A 551 -4.13 -9.84 20.25
CA PHE A 551 -3.80 -11.25 20.48
C PHE A 551 -2.42 -11.63 19.95
N ASN A 552 -1.62 -10.72 19.38
CA ASN A 552 -0.31 -11.05 18.77
C ASN A 552 -0.37 -12.07 17.63
N ILE A 553 -1.45 -12.07 16.84
CA ILE A 553 -1.63 -13.03 15.75
C ILE A 553 -0.79 -12.54 14.56
N PRO A 554 0.22 -13.30 14.09
CA PRO A 554 1.20 -12.82 13.12
C PRO A 554 0.72 -12.88 11.66
N ASP A 555 -0.38 -13.58 11.40
CA ASP A 555 -0.87 -13.89 10.05
C ASP A 555 -2.40 -13.99 10.05
N ILE A 556 -3.04 -13.22 9.18
CA ILE A 556 -4.50 -13.14 9.04
C ILE A 556 -5.16 -14.49 8.70
N ARG A 557 -4.45 -15.41 8.04
CA ARG A 557 -4.97 -16.74 7.69
C ARG A 557 -5.31 -17.57 8.93
N LEU A 558 -4.69 -17.29 10.08
CA LEU A 558 -4.97 -18.00 11.33
C LEU A 558 -6.42 -17.84 11.78
N PHE A 559 -7.06 -16.69 11.54
CA PHE A 559 -8.49 -16.50 11.85
C PHE A 559 -9.39 -17.48 11.08
N TRP A 560 -8.94 -17.96 9.93
CA TRP A 560 -9.70 -18.90 9.11
C TRP A 560 -9.36 -20.37 9.38
N SER A 561 -8.30 -20.63 10.15
CA SER A 561 -7.88 -21.99 10.51
C SER A 561 -8.98 -22.72 11.28
N ARG A 562 -9.02 -24.05 11.10
CA ARG A 562 -9.86 -24.97 11.88
C ARG A 562 -9.03 -25.79 12.87
N ASP A 563 -7.78 -25.39 13.07
CA ASP A 563 -6.85 -26.10 13.94
C ASP A 563 -7.18 -25.82 15.41
N GLU A 564 -7.44 -26.87 16.16
CA GLU A 564 -7.71 -26.79 17.60
C GLU A 564 -6.54 -26.18 18.38
N ARG A 565 -5.29 -26.29 17.89
CA ARG A 565 -4.12 -25.63 18.49
C ARG A 565 -4.21 -24.10 18.45
N PHE A 566 -4.94 -23.54 17.49
CA PHE A 566 -5.25 -22.12 17.43
C PHE A 566 -6.54 -21.81 18.21
N LEU A 567 -7.64 -22.50 17.90
CA LEU A 567 -8.96 -22.18 18.43
C LEU A 567 -9.05 -22.34 19.96
N SER A 568 -8.40 -23.34 20.54
CA SER A 568 -8.45 -23.61 21.98
C SER A 568 -7.72 -22.58 22.85
N GLN A 569 -6.94 -21.66 22.25
CA GLN A 569 -6.21 -20.62 22.98
C GLN A 569 -7.11 -19.42 23.38
N PHE A 570 -8.28 -19.29 22.76
CA PHE A 570 -9.16 -18.13 22.94
C PHE A 570 -10.45 -18.51 23.66
N LYS A 571 -10.96 -17.59 24.46
CA LYS A 571 -12.19 -17.77 25.24
C LYS A 571 -12.92 -16.45 25.36
N ALA A 572 -14.25 -16.50 25.27
CA ALA A 572 -15.11 -15.35 25.43
C ALA A 572 -14.75 -14.51 26.68
N GLY A 573 -14.58 -13.20 26.48
CA GLY A 573 -14.28 -12.25 27.55
C GLY A 573 -12.84 -12.25 28.05
N GLN A 574 -11.91 -12.97 27.40
CA GLN A 574 -10.50 -13.01 27.78
C GLN A 574 -9.61 -12.56 26.62
N ILE A 575 -8.62 -11.71 26.93
CA ILE A 575 -7.60 -11.30 25.96
C ILE A 575 -6.31 -12.05 26.26
N THR A 576 -6.05 -13.09 25.48
CA THR A 576 -4.91 -14.00 25.64
C THR A 576 -3.96 -13.85 24.46
N ARG A 577 -2.67 -13.57 24.72
CA ARG A 577 -1.67 -13.52 23.65
C ARG A 577 -1.55 -14.91 23.00
N PHE A 578 -1.68 -14.96 21.68
CA PHE A 578 -1.49 -16.15 20.88
C PHE A 578 -0.06 -16.67 21.05
N GLU A 579 0.05 -17.95 21.39
CA GLU A 579 1.30 -18.69 21.43
C GLU A 579 1.48 -19.41 20.09
N PRO A 580 2.48 -19.01 19.28
CA PRO A 580 2.74 -19.66 18.02
C PRO A 580 3.16 -21.12 18.22
N PHE A 581 2.55 -22.02 17.48
CA PHE A 581 3.05 -23.39 17.33
C PHE A 581 4.17 -23.44 16.26
N SER A 582 4.93 -24.54 16.26
CA SER A 582 6.15 -24.70 15.43
C SER A 582 5.94 -24.29 13.97
N LYS A 583 6.74 -23.33 13.50
CA LYS A 583 6.69 -22.86 12.12
C LYS A 583 7.15 -23.96 11.15
N HIS A 584 6.34 -24.23 10.14
CA HIS A 584 6.68 -25.13 9.06
C HIS A 584 7.59 -24.44 8.04
N PRO A 585 8.53 -25.17 7.40
CA PRO A 585 9.43 -24.58 6.43
C PRO A 585 8.66 -24.04 5.21
N ALA A 586 9.08 -22.87 4.69
CA ALA A 586 8.57 -22.35 3.43
C ALA A 586 9.13 -23.12 2.24
N CYS A 587 8.33 -23.19 1.17
CA CYS A 587 8.76 -23.63 -0.14
C CYS A 587 8.47 -22.54 -1.16
N TYR A 588 9.52 -21.92 -1.69
CA TYR A 588 9.40 -20.87 -2.70
C TYR A 588 9.40 -21.47 -4.11
N LYS A 589 8.53 -20.95 -4.98
CA LYS A 589 8.51 -21.25 -6.41
C LYS A 589 8.30 -19.95 -7.19
N ASP A 590 9.02 -19.80 -8.29
CA ASP A 590 8.92 -18.64 -9.16
C ASP A 590 8.20 -19.03 -10.45
N VAL A 591 7.31 -18.16 -10.93
CA VAL A 591 6.64 -18.33 -12.22
C VAL A 591 6.83 -17.08 -13.06
N ALA A 592 7.50 -17.26 -14.21
CA ALA A 592 7.71 -16.22 -15.20
C ALA A 592 6.83 -16.47 -16.42
N PHE A 593 6.29 -15.41 -17.00
CA PHE A 593 5.51 -15.48 -18.23
C PHE A 593 5.55 -14.17 -19.00
N TRP A 594 5.20 -14.26 -20.28
CA TRP A 594 4.94 -13.14 -21.17
C TRP A 594 3.46 -12.81 -21.18
N LEU A 595 3.14 -11.52 -21.12
CA LEU A 595 1.78 -11.04 -21.27
C LEU A 595 1.30 -11.21 -22.74
N PRO A 596 -0.01 -11.43 -22.96
CA PRO A 596 -0.59 -11.44 -24.30
C PRO A 596 -0.37 -10.08 -24.99
N SER A 597 -0.11 -10.07 -26.30
CA SER A 597 0.12 -8.82 -27.05
C SER A 597 -1.06 -7.83 -26.98
N ALA A 598 -2.29 -8.31 -26.75
CA ALA A 598 -3.47 -7.47 -26.57
C ALA A 598 -3.57 -6.80 -25.18
N ALA A 599 -2.86 -7.31 -24.16
CA ALA A 599 -2.88 -6.76 -22.80
C ALA A 599 -1.98 -5.52 -22.64
N VAL A 600 -1.21 -5.17 -23.68
CA VAL A 600 -0.26 -4.02 -23.69
C VAL A 600 -0.95 -2.74 -24.18
N SER A 601 -2.10 -2.84 -24.85
CA SER A 601 -2.88 -1.68 -25.32
C SER A 601 -3.98 -1.30 -24.31
N GLY A 602 -3.72 -0.28 -23.48
CA GLY A 602 -4.58 0.15 -22.38
C GLY A 602 -5.92 0.81 -22.78
N GLY A 603 -6.88 0.02 -23.27
CA GLY A 603 -8.26 0.46 -23.43
C GLY A 603 -9.15 -0.03 -22.28
N SER A 604 -9.61 0.87 -21.40
CA SER A 604 -10.73 0.58 -20.49
C SER A 604 -12.06 0.96 -21.17
N ALA A 605 -12.97 -0.01 -21.24
CA ALA A 605 -14.44 0.12 -21.12
C ALA A 605 -15.15 -1.09 -21.75
N ALA A 606 -16.15 -1.60 -21.03
CA ALA A 606 -17.25 -2.47 -21.47
C ALA A 606 -16.97 -3.44 -22.63
N GLY A 607 -16.32 -4.56 -22.33
CA GLY A 607 -16.35 -5.76 -23.19
C GLY A 607 -15.14 -6.02 -24.11
N GLY A 608 -14.10 -5.18 -24.06
CA GLY A 608 -12.78 -5.45 -24.67
C GLY A 608 -11.78 -6.09 -23.68
N ALA A 609 -10.74 -6.76 -24.20
CA ALA A 609 -9.75 -7.47 -23.39
C ALA A 609 -9.08 -6.52 -22.37
N VAL A 610 -9.41 -6.70 -21.09
CA VAL A 610 -8.84 -5.94 -19.97
C VAL A 610 -7.36 -6.32 -19.82
N PRO A 611 -6.44 -5.35 -19.60
CA PRO A 611 -5.07 -5.65 -19.20
C PRO A 611 -5.06 -6.59 -17.99
N ILE A 612 -4.15 -7.55 -17.95
CA ILE A 612 -4.03 -8.47 -16.81
C ILE A 612 -3.72 -7.65 -15.56
N HIS A 613 -4.59 -7.71 -14.56
CA HIS A 613 -4.38 -7.05 -13.27
C HIS A 613 -3.71 -8.01 -12.29
N GLU A 614 -2.92 -7.50 -11.35
CA GLU A 614 -2.25 -8.32 -10.34
C GLU A 614 -3.26 -9.18 -9.54
N ASN A 615 -4.41 -8.61 -9.17
CA ASN A 615 -5.49 -9.33 -8.49
C ASN A 615 -6.05 -10.52 -9.29
N ASP A 616 -5.89 -10.58 -10.62
CA ASP A 616 -6.25 -11.77 -11.40
C ASP A 616 -5.27 -12.92 -11.15
N ILE A 617 -3.99 -12.61 -10.97
CA ILE A 617 -2.96 -13.59 -10.59
C ILE A 617 -3.21 -14.05 -9.15
N MET A 618 -3.45 -13.12 -8.24
CA MET A 618 -3.78 -13.43 -6.85
C MET A 618 -5.00 -14.35 -6.77
N GLU A 619 -6.04 -14.09 -7.57
CA GLU A 619 -7.23 -14.94 -7.59
C GLU A 619 -6.95 -16.35 -8.11
N ILE A 620 -6.12 -16.49 -9.15
CA ILE A 620 -5.73 -17.81 -9.65
C ILE A 620 -4.91 -18.56 -8.59
N VAL A 621 -3.98 -17.87 -7.91
CA VAL A 621 -3.18 -18.48 -6.84
C VAL A 621 -4.07 -18.98 -5.70
N ARG A 622 -5.02 -18.15 -5.23
CA ARG A 622 -6.03 -18.55 -4.23
C ARG A 622 -6.87 -19.73 -4.71
N GLY A 623 -7.32 -19.69 -5.97
CA GLY A 623 -8.11 -20.75 -6.59
C GLY A 623 -7.39 -22.10 -6.67
N VAL A 624 -6.06 -22.12 -6.71
CA VAL A 624 -5.25 -23.35 -6.80
C VAL A 624 -4.81 -23.85 -5.43
N ALA A 625 -4.32 -22.95 -4.58
CA ALA A 625 -3.57 -23.31 -3.39
C ALA A 625 -4.21 -22.83 -2.08
N GLY A 626 -5.21 -21.94 -2.13
CA GLY A 626 -5.92 -21.43 -0.95
C GLY A 626 -4.96 -20.94 0.14
N ASP A 627 -5.21 -21.39 1.38
CA ASP A 627 -4.43 -21.01 2.57
C ASP A 627 -3.01 -21.61 2.63
N LEU A 628 -2.64 -22.45 1.66
CA LEU A 628 -1.28 -23.02 1.59
C LEU A 628 -0.25 -22.01 1.07
N VAL A 629 -0.69 -20.86 0.56
CA VAL A 629 0.18 -19.75 0.14
C VAL A 629 0.19 -18.68 1.21
N GLU A 630 1.40 -18.30 1.64
CA GLU A 630 1.62 -17.24 2.65
C GLU A 630 1.74 -15.87 2.00
N ASP A 631 2.48 -15.78 0.90
CA ASP A 631 2.60 -14.54 0.15
C ASP A 631 2.94 -14.77 -1.31
N VAL A 632 2.56 -13.80 -2.14
CA VAL A 632 2.90 -13.72 -3.57
C VAL A 632 3.50 -12.35 -3.84
N ARG A 633 4.63 -12.31 -4.54
CA ARG A 633 5.32 -11.05 -4.86
C ARG A 633 5.75 -11.01 -6.31
N LEU A 634 5.52 -9.89 -6.97
CA LEU A 634 6.22 -9.55 -8.21
C LEU A 634 7.70 -9.33 -7.88
N ILE A 635 8.58 -10.12 -8.47
CA ILE A 635 10.04 -10.05 -8.21
C ILE A 635 10.84 -9.57 -9.43
N ASP A 636 10.26 -9.62 -10.63
CA ASP A 636 10.87 -9.11 -11.86
C ASP A 636 9.80 -8.67 -12.86
N GLU A 637 10.06 -7.58 -13.56
CA GLU A 637 9.26 -7.08 -14.67
C GLU A 637 10.20 -6.56 -15.76
N PHE A 638 10.01 -7.04 -16.99
CA PHE A 638 10.91 -6.67 -18.08
C PHE A 638 10.18 -6.62 -19.42
N THR A 639 10.56 -5.68 -20.30
CA THR A 639 10.04 -5.60 -21.68
C THR A 639 11.11 -6.00 -22.69
N HIS A 640 10.82 -6.99 -23.53
CA HIS A 640 11.76 -7.51 -24.52
C HIS A 640 11.99 -6.49 -25.65
N PRO A 641 13.22 -6.01 -25.85
CA PRO A 641 13.50 -4.84 -26.68
C PRO A 641 13.17 -5.05 -28.17
N LYS A 642 13.28 -6.28 -28.69
CA LYS A 642 13.02 -6.57 -30.10
C LYS A 642 11.57 -6.88 -30.43
N THR A 643 10.81 -7.34 -29.42
CA THR A 643 9.44 -7.84 -29.64
C THR A 643 8.40 -6.96 -28.95
N GLY A 644 8.82 -6.04 -28.08
CA GLY A 644 7.94 -5.22 -27.24
C GLY A 644 7.14 -6.04 -26.21
N ARG A 645 7.37 -7.36 -26.10
CA ARG A 645 6.61 -8.21 -25.19
C ARG A 645 7.01 -7.91 -23.75
N LYS A 646 6.03 -7.72 -22.87
CA LYS A 646 6.23 -7.55 -21.44
C LYS A 646 6.24 -8.93 -20.75
N SER A 647 7.22 -9.18 -19.89
CA SER A 647 7.35 -10.35 -19.03
C SER A 647 7.21 -9.93 -17.57
N MET A 648 6.59 -10.80 -16.77
CA MET A 648 6.48 -10.66 -15.33
C MET A 648 6.94 -11.96 -14.66
N CYS A 649 7.57 -11.86 -13.50
CA CYS A 649 7.96 -13.00 -12.67
C CYS A 649 7.42 -12.82 -11.25
N TYR A 650 6.64 -13.80 -10.81
CA TYR A 650 6.07 -13.83 -9.46
C TYR A 650 6.73 -14.92 -8.63
N ARG A 651 7.14 -14.58 -7.40
CA ARG A 651 7.54 -15.53 -6.37
C ARG A 651 6.36 -15.88 -5.49
N ILE A 652 6.17 -17.17 -5.26
CA ILE A 652 5.06 -17.72 -4.47
C ILE A 652 5.65 -18.50 -3.31
N ASN A 653 5.28 -18.10 -2.11
CA ASN A 653 5.69 -18.73 -0.86
C ASN A 653 4.62 -19.73 -0.42
N TYR A 654 4.85 -21.01 -0.66
CA TYR A 654 4.00 -22.08 -0.14
C TYR A 654 4.40 -22.40 1.30
N ARG A 655 3.54 -22.04 2.26
CA ARG A 655 3.70 -22.40 3.67
C ARG A 655 2.32 -22.56 4.31
N SER A 656 2.01 -23.79 4.70
CA SER A 656 0.85 -24.09 5.54
C SER A 656 1.14 -23.71 6.99
N LEU A 657 0.13 -23.16 7.66
CA LEU A 657 0.19 -22.89 9.09
C LEU A 657 0.11 -24.18 9.91
N GLU A 658 -0.51 -25.23 9.38
CA GLU A 658 -0.92 -26.42 10.16
C GLU A 658 0.04 -27.62 10.01
N ARG A 659 0.74 -27.73 8.87
CA ARG A 659 1.67 -28.84 8.61
C ARG A 659 2.80 -28.48 7.65
N THR A 660 3.84 -29.31 7.62
CA THR A 660 4.89 -29.20 6.61
C THR A 660 4.36 -29.64 5.24
N LEU A 661 4.65 -28.85 4.21
CA LEU A 661 4.33 -29.17 2.81
C LEU A 661 5.49 -29.95 2.18
N THR A 662 5.18 -30.96 1.38
CA THR A 662 6.22 -31.70 0.64
C THR A 662 6.58 -30.98 -0.66
N ASN A 663 7.79 -31.20 -1.16
CA ASN A 663 8.20 -30.67 -2.47
C ASN A 663 7.32 -31.23 -3.61
N GLU A 664 6.88 -32.49 -3.51
CA GLU A 664 5.99 -33.11 -4.50
C GLU A 664 4.63 -32.42 -4.54
N GLU A 665 4.02 -32.18 -3.38
CA GLU A 665 2.74 -31.47 -3.26
C GLU A 665 2.83 -30.05 -3.79
N THR A 666 3.85 -29.29 -3.37
CA THR A 666 4.06 -27.90 -3.78
C THR A 666 4.36 -27.79 -5.27
N ASN A 667 5.15 -28.69 -5.85
CA ASN A 667 5.36 -28.77 -7.30
C ASN A 667 4.05 -29.05 -8.05
N GLY A 668 3.22 -29.98 -7.55
CA GLY A 668 1.93 -30.29 -8.15
C GLY A 668 0.95 -29.11 -8.12
N LEU A 669 0.92 -28.35 -7.03
CA LEU A 669 0.15 -27.10 -6.95
C LEU A 669 0.70 -26.03 -7.91
N HIS A 670 2.02 -25.88 -7.96
CA HIS A 670 2.65 -24.87 -8.80
C HIS A 670 2.45 -25.16 -10.30
N GLU A 671 2.46 -26.42 -10.72
CA GLU A 671 2.18 -26.76 -12.12
C GLU A 671 0.72 -26.47 -12.50
N LYS A 672 -0.24 -26.81 -11.63
CA LYS A 672 -1.65 -26.44 -11.83
C LYS A 672 -1.85 -24.93 -11.92
N LEU A 673 -1.10 -24.17 -11.14
CA LEU A 673 -1.08 -22.71 -11.23
C LEU A 673 -0.57 -22.24 -12.59
N ARG A 674 0.57 -22.76 -13.05
CA ARG A 674 1.13 -22.45 -14.37
C ARG A 674 0.12 -22.74 -15.50
N GLU A 675 -0.54 -23.89 -15.45
CA GLU A 675 -1.60 -24.27 -16.39
C GLU A 675 -2.79 -23.31 -16.36
N LYS A 676 -3.23 -22.87 -15.17
CA LYS A 676 -4.33 -21.91 -15.04
C LYS A 676 -3.95 -20.50 -15.51
N LEU A 677 -2.72 -20.05 -15.26
CA LEU A 677 -2.25 -18.77 -15.78
C LEU A 677 -2.34 -18.76 -17.32
N VAL A 678 -1.83 -19.81 -17.97
CA VAL A 678 -1.92 -19.94 -19.45
C VAL A 678 -3.36 -20.00 -19.91
N SER A 679 -4.19 -20.88 -19.34
CA SER A 679 -5.55 -21.11 -19.84
C SER A 679 -6.53 -19.97 -19.54
N GLN A 680 -6.37 -19.23 -18.44
CA GLN A 680 -7.31 -18.16 -18.04
C GLN A 680 -6.87 -16.77 -18.46
N LEU A 681 -5.56 -16.49 -18.42
CA LEU A 681 -4.99 -15.18 -18.76
C LEU A 681 -4.36 -15.16 -20.16
N GLY A 682 -4.19 -16.32 -20.81
CA GLY A 682 -3.59 -16.41 -22.13
C GLY A 682 -2.09 -16.08 -22.14
N VAL A 683 -1.43 -16.11 -20.98
CA VAL A 683 0.01 -15.83 -20.88
C VAL A 683 0.84 -16.95 -21.49
N GLU A 684 2.05 -16.64 -21.91
CA GLU A 684 3.02 -17.63 -22.40
C GLU A 684 4.11 -17.81 -21.34
N LEU A 685 4.21 -19.00 -20.74
CA LEU A 685 5.20 -19.29 -19.71
C LEU A 685 6.63 -19.13 -20.26
N ARG A 686 7.54 -18.65 -19.41
CA ARG A 686 8.94 -18.41 -19.72
C ARG A 686 9.86 -19.32 -18.90
#